data_AF-W4VA34-F1
#
_entry.id   AF-W4VA34-F1
#
_cell.length_a   1.000
_cell.length_b   1.000
_cell.length_c   1.000
_cell.angle_alpha   90.00
_cell.angle_beta   90.00
_cell.angle_gamma   90.00
#
_symmetry.space_group_name_H-M   'P 1'
#
loop_
_entity.id
_entity.type
_entity.pdbx_description
1 polymer ?
#
loop_
_entity_poly.entity_id
_entity_poly.type
_entity_poly.pdbx_seq_one_letter_code
_entity_poly.pdbx_strand_id
1 'polypeptide(L)'
;MPKGNTTLYAKWTPSTVNYTVEHYQKALDGQYVLIETDKSQTGKVGEQTTAVAKNYTGFTAQAVKQQTIAADGSTFVAIYYDRNLYDLKFVYGNGSNDIVLKVPYGSAIVKPFDPTKEGYNFAGWNVAIPDVMPANALTFTANWTEKTDTPYIVKHFKQNLNGTYTLEQTEGKTGVTGELTNAAPRTYTGFTPQSFTQETILANGSTVVEIYYKRNINSLSWNVNGGNPLTGTFTQGNVMYGTPIDKPTTPTRTGYTFAGWYKDAGLTSALEENATMPDTDLTLTAKWNVNQYTITFNSNGGSAVAAITKDYGSVVTAPAQPTREGYNFAGWKLNGVEYTFTTMPAENITLIADWAVISNIPYKVEHYLEELDGSYPVTPNDTENLTGSNGATVTASPKGITGFTYDPGVSGTISSGAIALDGSLVLRLYYKRNSYNVTWNGNGGSVNTAGATTGSVKYGTTIYSPTNEPTKTGYTFNGWSGYAENMTMPAGNVTFTANWTINQYTITFDSNGGSDVANITQDYGTVVNAPTPPTKEGFKFAGWQLNGVDYTFTTMPAEHIELVVVWSDMQSYKVNFDANGGTVETSYKYVNEGETYGELPVPTNDDQFFLGWYTAKIGGTKVTSNTVVELTADQTLYACWADTGFTGEVSEEIELYVAGIRVTTENMNDILGDGSGSVQFDPSTMTTNINGYLYNVGTLHLNDAIISGYYSKNTYGTIINATIYCSKGLTIANKGFSIVENTFSDTNANVYGVTGVWAEYELVIEGTGTLTFNSGAGGSGFNSGIFAGSSGDYLHINGPTVKAFGGIAKAGGKSYGVLAANTSYIYAVKLKKGTLEAHGYDVAVFSAPEREGEVNYVITNGSYYGDYIIETIIGSTNYDGSEADYILYYEYRNYKYIYVENP
;
A
#
# COMPACT_ATOMS: atom_id res chain seq x y z
N MET A 1 207.79 -90.21 83.92
CA MET A 1 207.33 -89.61 85.20
C MET A 1 207.91 -88.20 85.30
N PRO A 2 207.24 -87.20 85.91
CA PRO A 2 205.93 -87.24 86.59
C PRO A 2 204.81 -86.58 85.74
N LYS A 3 203.52 -86.95 85.81
CA LYS A 3 202.51 -86.79 86.88
C LYS A 3 202.24 -85.32 87.27
N GLY A 4 201.12 -84.75 86.81
CA GLY A 4 200.41 -83.63 87.45
C GLY A 4 199.88 -82.52 86.53
N ASN A 5 198.55 -82.36 86.46
CA ASN A 5 197.82 -81.25 85.82
C ASN A 5 197.87 -79.96 86.65
N THR A 6 197.82 -78.79 85.98
CA THR A 6 197.24 -77.54 86.53
C THR A 6 196.53 -76.75 85.42
N THR A 7 195.24 -76.47 85.61
CA THR A 7 194.40 -75.59 84.78
C THR A 7 194.16 -74.26 85.51
N LEU A 8 194.20 -73.14 84.79
CA LEU A 8 193.76 -71.81 85.25
C LEU A 8 192.71 -71.24 84.27
N TYR A 9 191.61 -70.68 84.80
CA TYR A 9 190.59 -69.94 84.05
C TYR A 9 190.56 -68.47 84.49
N ALA A 10 190.29 -67.55 83.55
CA ALA A 10 189.85 -66.19 83.85
C ALA A 10 188.53 -65.86 83.12
N LYS A 11 187.67 -65.10 83.82
CA LYS A 11 186.27 -64.74 83.52
C LYS A 11 186.19 -63.24 83.16
N TRP A 12 185.37 -62.87 82.17
CA TRP A 12 185.14 -61.48 81.73
C TRP A 12 183.70 -60.99 82.01
N THR A 13 183.50 -59.68 82.18
CA THR A 13 182.17 -59.02 82.34
C THR A 13 181.93 -57.93 81.27
N PRO A 14 180.73 -57.86 80.64
CA PRO A 14 180.41 -56.90 79.56
C PRO A 14 180.13 -55.46 80.01
N SER A 15 180.37 -54.48 79.11
CA SER A 15 180.19 -53.03 79.29
C SER A 15 178.84 -52.49 78.76
N THR A 16 178.49 -51.25 79.16
CA THR A 16 177.27 -50.51 78.76
C THR A 16 177.60 -49.38 77.78
N VAL A 17 176.77 -49.16 76.74
CA VAL A 17 176.96 -48.15 75.67
C VAL A 17 175.63 -47.52 75.19
N ASN A 18 175.70 -46.41 74.44
CA ASN A 18 174.53 -45.63 73.96
C ASN A 18 174.00 -46.11 72.58
N TYR A 19 172.73 -45.80 72.26
CA TYR A 19 172.10 -46.02 70.94
C TYR A 19 171.09 -44.90 70.55
N THR A 20 170.71 -44.79 69.27
CA THR A 20 169.87 -43.70 68.71
C THR A 20 168.46 -44.14 68.28
N VAL A 21 167.44 -43.28 68.36
CA VAL A 21 166.07 -43.51 67.86
C VAL A 21 165.59 -42.35 66.97
N GLU A 22 164.96 -42.61 65.84
CA GLU A 22 164.46 -41.61 64.89
C GLU A 22 162.96 -41.78 64.57
N HIS A 23 162.23 -40.68 64.35
CA HIS A 23 160.79 -40.64 64.06
C HIS A 23 160.48 -39.95 62.72
N TYR A 24 159.58 -40.51 61.90
CA TYR A 24 159.29 -40.05 60.54
C TYR A 24 157.79 -39.99 60.20
N GLN A 25 157.26 -38.85 59.71
CA GLN A 25 155.83 -38.72 59.32
C GLN A 25 155.60 -38.73 57.81
N LYS A 26 154.46 -39.29 57.37
CA LYS A 26 154.03 -39.32 55.97
C LYS A 26 153.49 -37.96 55.50
N ALA A 27 154.24 -37.28 54.65
CA ALA A 27 153.79 -36.06 53.99
C ALA A 27 152.62 -36.34 53.02
N LEU A 28 151.96 -35.29 52.53
CA LEU A 28 150.82 -35.41 51.60
C LEU A 28 151.22 -36.04 50.25
N ASP A 29 152.51 -36.00 49.90
CA ASP A 29 153.10 -36.68 48.74
C ASP A 29 153.39 -38.18 48.99
N GLY A 30 153.13 -38.66 50.21
CA GLY A 30 153.31 -40.05 50.60
C GLY A 30 154.71 -40.42 51.09
N GLN A 31 155.69 -39.51 51.09
CA GLN A 31 157.05 -39.78 51.59
C GLN A 31 157.13 -39.64 53.11
N TYR A 32 157.97 -40.45 53.75
CA TYR A 32 158.26 -40.32 55.18
C TYR A 32 159.41 -39.36 55.42
N VAL A 33 159.16 -38.30 56.16
CA VAL A 33 160.14 -37.25 56.46
C VAL A 33 160.58 -37.38 57.90
N LEU A 34 161.89 -37.38 58.16
CA LEU A 34 162.45 -37.38 59.52
C LEU A 34 161.97 -36.12 60.23
N ILE A 35 161.35 -36.31 61.38
CA ILE A 35 160.85 -35.21 62.21
C ILE A 35 161.58 -35.09 63.54
N GLU A 36 162.23 -36.17 64.01
CA GLU A 36 162.92 -36.14 65.31
C GLU A 36 163.97 -37.27 65.49
N THR A 37 165.07 -37.01 66.20
CA THR A 37 166.13 -37.97 66.56
C THR A 37 166.47 -37.87 68.07
N ASP A 38 166.52 -39.00 68.79
CA ASP A 38 166.87 -39.14 70.21
C ASP A 38 168.14 -40.01 70.38
N LYS A 39 169.19 -39.49 71.03
CA LYS A 39 170.48 -40.17 71.26
C LYS A 39 170.76 -40.50 72.73
N SER A 40 169.77 -40.29 73.60
CA SER A 40 169.95 -40.41 75.06
C SER A 40 169.87 -41.84 75.58
N GLN A 41 169.51 -42.80 74.73
CA GLN A 41 169.25 -44.17 75.14
C GLN A 41 170.55 -44.95 75.38
N THR A 42 170.58 -45.79 76.42
CA THR A 42 171.75 -46.61 76.79
C THR A 42 171.34 -48.06 77.08
N GLY A 43 172.25 -49.01 76.90
CA GLY A 43 172.02 -50.42 77.24
C GLY A 43 173.29 -51.26 77.23
N LYS A 44 173.19 -52.48 77.75
CA LYS A 44 174.34 -53.39 77.81
C LYS A 44 174.61 -54.01 76.45
N VAL A 45 175.90 -54.13 76.13
CA VAL A 45 176.34 -54.77 74.89
C VAL A 45 175.79 -56.19 74.81
N GLY A 46 175.08 -56.49 73.72
CA GLY A 46 174.43 -57.77 73.47
C GLY A 46 172.93 -57.85 73.81
N GLU A 47 172.34 -56.82 74.44
CA GLU A 47 170.88 -56.75 74.68
C GLU A 47 170.12 -56.03 73.55
N GLN A 48 168.79 -56.12 73.53
CA GLN A 48 167.94 -55.41 72.55
C GLN A 48 167.62 -53.98 73.00
N THR A 49 167.39 -53.08 72.04
CA THR A 49 166.89 -51.71 72.30
C THR A 49 165.45 -51.72 72.80
N THR A 50 165.02 -50.60 73.40
CA THR A 50 163.68 -50.39 73.94
C THR A 50 163.07 -49.07 73.44
N ALA A 51 163.22 -48.77 72.14
CA ALA A 51 162.67 -47.57 71.51
C ALA A 51 161.13 -47.60 71.48
N VAL A 52 160.45 -46.47 71.72
CA VAL A 52 158.98 -46.38 71.76
C VAL A 52 158.48 -45.25 70.85
N ALA A 53 157.38 -45.49 70.15
CA ALA A 53 156.74 -44.47 69.31
C ALA A 53 156.06 -43.38 70.14
N LYS A 54 156.19 -42.12 69.71
CA LYS A 54 155.40 -40.96 70.16
C LYS A 54 154.03 -40.90 69.50
N ASN A 55 153.17 -39.96 69.93
CA ASN A 55 151.86 -39.72 69.33
C ASN A 55 151.82 -38.37 68.59
N TYR A 56 151.25 -38.33 67.39
CA TYR A 56 151.10 -37.13 66.57
C TYR A 56 149.68 -37.02 66.00
N THR A 57 148.98 -35.91 66.28
CA THR A 57 147.58 -35.70 65.85
C THR A 57 147.42 -35.80 64.34
N GLY A 58 146.44 -36.59 63.89
CA GLY A 58 146.20 -36.84 62.47
C GLY A 58 147.16 -37.85 61.83
N PHE A 59 148.04 -38.46 62.63
CA PHE A 59 148.94 -39.52 62.22
C PHE A 59 148.88 -40.74 63.14
N THR A 60 149.24 -41.90 62.60
CA THR A 60 149.21 -43.19 63.29
C THR A 60 150.58 -43.86 63.16
N ALA A 61 151.23 -44.21 64.27
CA ALA A 61 152.55 -44.85 64.28
C ALA A 61 152.51 -46.27 63.70
N GLN A 62 153.54 -46.64 62.97
CA GLN A 62 153.84 -48.02 62.60
C GLN A 62 154.55 -48.75 63.74
N ALA A 63 154.54 -50.09 63.69
CA ALA A 63 155.16 -50.93 64.71
C ALA A 63 156.69 -50.72 64.77
N VAL A 64 157.23 -50.52 65.98
CA VAL A 64 158.66 -50.26 66.23
C VAL A 64 159.48 -51.55 66.20
N LYS A 65 160.60 -51.56 65.47
CA LYS A 65 161.51 -52.72 65.36
C LYS A 65 162.80 -52.49 66.14
N GLN A 66 163.00 -53.23 67.23
CA GLN A 66 164.19 -53.13 68.10
C GLN A 66 165.44 -53.76 67.47
N GLN A 67 166.63 -53.35 67.94
CA GLN A 67 167.95 -53.78 67.46
C GLN A 67 168.84 -54.28 68.59
N THR A 68 169.84 -55.12 68.29
CA THR A 68 170.85 -55.54 69.29
C THR A 68 171.93 -54.47 69.48
N ILE A 69 172.31 -54.20 70.73
CA ILE A 69 173.24 -53.13 71.11
C ILE A 69 174.68 -53.60 70.86
N ALA A 70 175.35 -52.95 69.91
CA ALA A 70 176.74 -53.21 69.54
C ALA A 70 177.73 -52.49 70.47
N ALA A 71 178.91 -53.09 70.69
CA ALA A 71 179.91 -52.60 71.63
C ALA A 71 180.54 -51.24 71.30
N ASP A 72 180.39 -50.78 70.07
CA ASP A 72 180.95 -49.54 69.53
C ASP A 72 179.99 -48.34 69.62
N GLY A 73 178.76 -48.53 70.14
CA GLY A 73 177.74 -47.49 70.27
C GLY A 73 177.03 -47.12 68.97
N SER A 74 177.12 -47.94 67.91
CA SER A 74 176.57 -47.63 66.57
C SER A 74 175.09 -47.98 66.35
N THR A 75 174.41 -48.58 67.33
CA THR A 75 173.03 -49.06 67.17
C THR A 75 172.02 -47.90 66.99
N PHE A 76 171.06 -48.02 66.05
CA PHE A 76 169.94 -47.07 65.91
C PHE A 76 168.59 -47.73 65.52
N VAL A 77 167.45 -47.11 65.87
CA VAL A 77 166.06 -47.55 65.57
C VAL A 77 165.26 -46.45 64.88
N ALA A 78 164.49 -46.74 63.82
CA ALA A 78 163.61 -45.78 63.16
C ALA A 78 162.11 -46.14 63.31
N ILE A 79 161.23 -45.14 63.42
CA ILE A 79 159.78 -45.25 63.64
C ILE A 79 159.02 -44.36 62.64
N TYR A 80 158.02 -44.91 61.94
CA TYR A 80 157.28 -44.23 60.86
C TYR A 80 155.80 -43.97 61.21
N TYR A 81 155.16 -42.93 60.66
CA TYR A 81 153.77 -42.52 60.97
C TYR A 81 152.92 -42.22 59.73
N ASP A 82 151.82 -42.94 59.54
CA ASP A 82 150.85 -42.76 58.45
C ASP A 82 149.82 -41.65 58.72
N ARG A 83 149.34 -40.95 57.69
CA ARG A 83 148.36 -39.85 57.79
C ARG A 83 146.92 -40.36 57.69
N ASN A 84 146.03 -39.86 58.55
CA ASN A 84 144.62 -40.29 58.61
C ASN A 84 143.72 -39.60 57.54
N LEU A 85 142.63 -40.27 57.14
CA LEU A 85 141.59 -39.79 56.21
C LEU A 85 140.25 -39.54 56.94
N TYR A 86 139.52 -38.48 56.57
CA TYR A 86 138.23 -38.10 57.18
C TYR A 86 137.14 -37.79 56.13
N ASP A 87 135.86 -37.93 56.48
CA ASP A 87 134.72 -37.72 55.56
C ASP A 87 134.30 -36.24 55.44
N LEU A 88 134.04 -35.77 54.22
CA LEU A 88 133.53 -34.43 53.88
C LEU A 88 132.23 -34.55 53.07
N LYS A 89 131.12 -33.98 53.56
CA LYS A 89 129.78 -34.09 52.94
C LYS A 89 129.08 -32.74 52.67
N PHE A 90 128.41 -32.59 51.52
CA PHE A 90 127.53 -31.46 51.15
C PHE A 90 126.11 -31.95 50.79
N VAL A 91 125.07 -31.36 51.38
CA VAL A 91 123.66 -31.75 51.28
C VAL A 91 122.82 -30.60 50.68
N TYR A 92 122.22 -30.82 49.51
CA TYR A 92 121.59 -29.72 48.75
C TYR A 92 120.10 -29.49 49.06
N GLY A 93 119.35 -30.52 49.50
CA GLY A 93 117.94 -30.35 49.89
C GLY A 93 116.99 -29.84 48.78
N ASN A 94 117.41 -29.91 47.52
CA ASN A 94 116.68 -29.51 46.31
C ASN A 94 116.34 -30.70 45.39
N GLY A 95 116.50 -31.93 45.88
CA GLY A 95 116.31 -33.16 45.10
C GLY A 95 117.53 -33.61 44.26
N SER A 96 118.63 -32.85 44.25
CA SER A 96 119.91 -33.27 43.65
C SER A 96 120.72 -34.18 44.61
N ASN A 97 121.63 -34.98 44.06
CA ASN A 97 122.48 -35.89 44.84
C ASN A 97 123.48 -35.12 45.74
N ASP A 98 123.60 -35.55 47.00
CA ASP A 98 124.62 -35.07 47.95
C ASP A 98 126.05 -35.48 47.49
N ILE A 99 127.07 -34.68 47.87
CA ILE A 99 128.49 -34.99 47.62
C ILE A 99 129.11 -35.55 48.91
N VAL A 100 129.86 -36.68 48.83
CA VAL A 100 130.60 -37.29 49.95
C VAL A 100 132.02 -37.70 49.51
N LEU A 101 133.07 -37.26 50.22
CA LEU A 101 134.49 -37.51 49.91
C LEU A 101 135.30 -37.96 51.15
N LYS A 102 136.32 -38.83 50.97
CA LYS A 102 137.33 -39.13 51.99
C LYS A 102 138.62 -38.33 51.73
N VAL A 103 138.97 -37.44 52.63
CA VAL A 103 140.03 -36.42 52.45
C VAL A 103 141.13 -36.59 53.52
N PRO A 104 142.43 -36.59 53.16
CA PRO A 104 143.53 -36.66 54.14
C PRO A 104 143.60 -35.45 55.05
N TYR A 105 143.92 -35.67 56.32
CA TYR A 105 144.15 -34.61 57.31
C TYR A 105 145.13 -33.56 56.79
N GLY A 106 144.74 -32.29 56.87
CA GLY A 106 145.54 -31.14 56.41
C GLY A 106 145.47 -30.84 54.91
N SER A 107 144.68 -31.57 54.12
CA SER A 107 144.44 -31.24 52.70
C SER A 107 143.47 -30.08 52.55
N ALA A 108 143.60 -29.25 51.51
CA ALA A 108 142.66 -28.16 51.24
C ALA A 108 141.25 -28.67 50.85
N ILE A 109 140.20 -28.00 51.32
CA ILE A 109 138.80 -28.31 50.97
C ILE A 109 138.38 -27.50 49.74
N VAL A 110 137.98 -28.19 48.67
CA VAL A 110 137.39 -27.58 47.47
C VAL A 110 135.86 -27.50 47.63
N LYS A 111 135.31 -26.29 47.56
CA LYS A 111 133.86 -26.03 47.69
C LYS A 111 133.14 -26.34 46.37
N PRO A 112 131.92 -26.92 46.40
CA PRO A 112 131.11 -27.11 45.19
C PRO A 112 130.45 -25.79 44.74
N PHE A 113 129.89 -25.77 43.54
CA PHE A 113 129.03 -24.67 43.09
C PHE A 113 127.76 -24.56 43.95
N ASP A 114 127.24 -23.34 44.06
CA ASP A 114 125.98 -23.07 44.77
C ASP A 114 124.82 -23.82 44.12
N PRO A 115 123.96 -24.51 44.90
CA PRO A 115 122.82 -25.23 44.37
C PRO A 115 121.69 -24.28 43.93
N THR A 116 120.85 -24.75 43.02
CA THR A 116 119.63 -24.04 42.58
C THR A 116 118.36 -24.78 43.01
N LYS A 117 117.32 -24.06 43.45
CA LYS A 117 115.99 -24.60 43.75
C LYS A 117 114.92 -23.66 43.19
N GLU A 118 114.04 -24.19 42.35
CA GLU A 118 112.99 -23.41 41.70
C GLU A 118 112.05 -22.75 42.72
N GLY A 119 111.74 -21.46 42.55
CA GLY A 119 110.94 -20.65 43.49
C GLY A 119 111.67 -20.09 44.71
N TYR A 120 112.94 -20.45 44.92
CA TYR A 120 113.71 -20.05 46.09
C TYR A 120 115.10 -19.50 45.72
N ASN A 121 115.66 -18.65 46.56
CA ASN A 121 117.04 -18.16 46.49
C ASN A 121 117.92 -18.98 47.45
N PHE A 122 119.13 -19.36 47.00
CA PHE A 122 120.11 -20.04 47.87
C PHE A 122 120.64 -19.05 48.90
N ALA A 123 120.37 -19.32 50.18
CA ALA A 123 120.71 -18.44 51.30
C ALA A 123 122.04 -18.82 51.97
N GLY A 124 122.86 -19.63 51.29
CA GLY A 124 124.14 -20.13 51.79
C GLY A 124 124.03 -21.49 52.51
N TRP A 125 125.18 -21.97 52.96
CA TRP A 125 125.30 -23.20 53.75
C TRP A 125 124.98 -22.93 55.23
N ASN A 126 124.48 -23.95 55.92
CA ASN A 126 124.09 -23.86 57.33
C ASN A 126 125.23 -23.44 58.28
N VAL A 127 126.49 -23.73 57.93
CA VAL A 127 127.69 -23.34 58.69
C VAL A 127 128.86 -23.01 57.73
N ALA A 128 129.85 -22.26 58.22
CA ALA A 128 131.03 -21.88 57.45
C ALA A 128 131.95 -23.09 57.16
N ILE A 129 132.45 -23.19 55.92
CA ILE A 129 133.30 -24.30 55.46
C ILE A 129 134.78 -23.93 55.67
N PRO A 130 135.57 -24.70 56.46
CA PRO A 130 136.98 -24.43 56.73
C PRO A 130 137.88 -24.67 55.49
N ASP A 131 139.09 -24.10 55.49
CA ASP A 131 139.99 -24.12 54.33
C ASP A 131 140.77 -25.44 54.17
N VAL A 132 141.06 -26.14 55.27
CA VAL A 132 141.75 -27.44 55.28
C VAL A 132 140.99 -28.48 56.10
N MET A 133 141.16 -29.75 55.75
CA MET A 133 140.49 -30.87 56.40
C MET A 133 141.03 -31.08 57.83
N PRO A 134 140.21 -30.86 58.87
CA PRO A 134 140.60 -31.08 60.24
C PRO A 134 140.61 -32.58 60.57
N ALA A 135 140.99 -32.93 61.80
CA ALA A 135 141.06 -34.32 62.26
C ALA A 135 139.67 -34.90 62.65
N ASN A 136 138.61 -34.55 61.90
CA ASN A 136 137.24 -35.03 62.09
C ASN A 136 136.42 -34.91 60.78
N ALA A 137 135.28 -35.59 60.69
CA ALA A 137 134.38 -35.48 59.56
C ALA A 137 133.57 -34.16 59.57
N LEU A 138 133.15 -33.67 58.38
CA LEU A 138 132.40 -32.42 58.18
C LEU A 138 131.15 -32.63 57.30
N THR A 139 130.05 -31.91 57.59
CA THR A 139 128.80 -31.93 56.79
C THR A 139 128.16 -30.55 56.69
N PHE A 140 127.75 -30.13 55.48
CA PHE A 140 127.10 -28.83 55.19
C PHE A 140 125.75 -29.02 54.50
N THR A 141 124.71 -28.24 54.86
CA THR A 141 123.35 -28.29 54.28
C THR A 141 122.92 -26.93 53.74
N ALA A 142 122.27 -26.90 52.58
CA ALA A 142 121.81 -25.67 51.92
C ALA A 142 120.54 -25.05 52.56
N ASN A 143 120.53 -23.72 52.72
CA ASN A 143 119.36 -22.94 53.17
C ASN A 143 118.68 -22.20 52.00
N TRP A 144 117.37 -21.94 52.11
CA TRP A 144 116.55 -21.36 51.02
C TRP A 144 115.60 -20.26 51.53
N THR A 145 115.41 -19.19 50.74
CA THR A 145 114.38 -18.15 50.97
C THR A 145 113.46 -18.02 49.76
N GLU A 146 112.18 -17.69 49.96
CA GLU A 146 111.20 -17.58 48.87
C GLU A 146 111.48 -16.38 47.97
N LYS A 147 111.16 -16.51 46.67
CA LYS A 147 111.21 -15.39 45.72
C LYS A 147 109.99 -14.48 45.88
N THR A 148 110.24 -13.18 46.07
CA THR A 148 109.19 -12.16 46.28
C THR A 148 108.69 -11.52 44.99
N ASP A 149 109.30 -11.85 43.86
CA ASP A 149 109.10 -11.27 42.52
C ASP A 149 108.69 -12.32 41.48
N THR A 150 108.04 -13.39 41.92
CA THR A 150 107.63 -14.50 41.05
C THR A 150 106.52 -14.03 40.10
N PRO A 151 106.69 -14.16 38.78
CA PRO A 151 105.73 -13.63 37.82
C PRO A 151 104.44 -14.45 37.79
N TYR A 152 103.33 -13.79 37.48
CA TYR A 152 102.05 -14.41 37.13
C TYR A 152 101.32 -13.53 36.12
N ILE A 153 100.29 -14.08 35.46
CA ILE A 153 99.56 -13.40 34.39
C ILE A 153 98.10 -13.19 34.79
N VAL A 154 97.54 -12.03 34.48
CA VAL A 154 96.10 -11.76 34.55
C VAL A 154 95.56 -11.58 33.13
N LYS A 155 94.54 -12.34 32.75
CA LYS A 155 93.87 -12.26 31.44
C LYS A 155 92.46 -11.70 31.59
N HIS A 156 92.09 -10.77 30.72
CA HIS A 156 90.78 -10.13 30.71
C HIS A 156 90.01 -10.52 29.45
N PHE A 157 88.82 -11.07 29.59
CA PHE A 157 88.02 -11.60 28.49
C PHE A 157 86.66 -10.89 28.37
N LYS A 158 86.37 -10.28 27.21
CA LYS A 158 85.07 -9.61 26.96
C LYS A 158 84.10 -10.53 26.24
N GLN A 159 82.83 -10.51 26.65
CA GLN A 159 81.78 -11.27 26.00
C GLN A 159 81.49 -10.74 24.58
N ASN A 160 81.36 -11.62 23.61
CA ASN A 160 80.89 -11.36 22.26
C ASN A 160 79.36 -11.40 22.21
N LEU A 161 78.74 -10.91 21.12
CA LEU A 161 77.28 -10.94 20.96
C LEU A 161 76.69 -12.36 20.92
N ASN A 162 77.50 -13.36 20.53
CA ASN A 162 77.10 -14.77 20.52
C ASN A 162 77.29 -15.47 21.90
N GLY A 163 77.62 -14.72 22.94
CA GLY A 163 77.80 -15.23 24.31
C GLY A 163 79.18 -15.84 24.60
N THR A 164 80.03 -16.05 23.60
CA THR A 164 81.44 -16.47 23.80
C THR A 164 82.29 -15.33 24.35
N TYR A 165 83.54 -15.58 24.74
CA TYR A 165 84.43 -14.55 25.25
C TYR A 165 85.73 -14.49 24.46
N THR A 166 86.20 -13.27 24.18
CA THR A 166 87.48 -13.01 23.50
C THR A 166 88.47 -12.39 24.48
N LEU A 167 89.72 -12.83 24.43
CA LEU A 167 90.81 -12.21 25.18
C LEU A 167 91.00 -10.77 24.72
N GLU A 168 90.73 -9.82 25.61
CA GLU A 168 90.90 -8.38 25.37
C GLU A 168 92.32 -7.95 25.72
N GLN A 169 92.82 -8.39 26.89
CA GLN A 169 94.08 -7.90 27.42
C GLN A 169 94.75 -8.94 28.31
N THR A 170 96.08 -8.95 28.29
CA THR A 170 96.94 -9.73 29.18
C THR A 170 97.84 -8.78 29.96
N GLU A 171 97.97 -9.02 31.27
CA GLU A 171 98.77 -8.21 32.19
C GLU A 171 99.75 -9.12 32.94
N GLY A 172 101.04 -8.78 32.89
CA GLY A 172 102.05 -9.44 33.71
C GLY A 172 102.14 -8.76 35.08
N LYS A 173 102.09 -9.54 36.14
CA LYS A 173 102.29 -9.10 37.52
C LYS A 173 103.34 -9.96 38.21
N THR A 174 103.83 -9.51 39.36
CA THR A 174 104.75 -10.27 40.20
C THR A 174 104.21 -10.34 41.64
N GLY A 175 104.57 -11.39 42.37
CA GLY A 175 104.26 -11.52 43.79
C GLY A 175 105.13 -12.58 44.47
N VAL A 176 104.85 -12.85 45.75
CA VAL A 176 105.63 -13.81 46.54
C VAL A 176 105.21 -15.23 46.21
N THR A 177 106.18 -16.12 45.94
CA THR A 177 105.92 -17.56 45.71
C THR A 177 105.14 -18.13 46.91
N GLY A 178 104.02 -18.81 46.64
CA GLY A 178 103.19 -19.45 47.66
C GLY A 178 102.05 -18.60 48.23
N GLU A 179 102.01 -17.29 47.97
CA GLU A 179 100.93 -16.38 48.37
C GLU A 179 99.81 -16.31 47.30
N LEU A 180 98.65 -15.75 47.65
CA LEU A 180 97.56 -15.51 46.68
C LEU A 180 97.86 -14.32 45.75
N THR A 181 97.35 -14.38 44.52
CA THR A 181 97.43 -13.27 43.57
C THR A 181 96.65 -12.04 44.05
N ASN A 182 97.00 -10.87 43.50
CA ASN A 182 96.29 -9.61 43.69
C ASN A 182 95.77 -9.07 42.34
N ALA A 183 95.05 -9.92 41.62
CA ALA A 183 94.41 -9.55 40.36
C ALA A 183 93.18 -8.66 40.62
N ALA A 184 92.95 -7.64 39.80
CA ALA A 184 91.84 -6.72 39.95
C ALA A 184 91.13 -6.52 38.60
N PRO A 185 89.78 -6.40 38.58
CA PRO A 185 89.06 -6.17 37.34
C PRO A 185 89.28 -4.73 36.84
N ARG A 186 89.45 -4.57 35.52
CA ARG A 186 89.33 -3.30 34.79
C ARG A 186 87.88 -2.84 34.63
N THR A 187 87.70 -1.56 34.31
CA THR A 187 86.42 -0.99 33.90
C THR A 187 86.34 -0.93 32.38
N TYR A 188 85.25 -1.45 31.80
CA TYR A 188 84.95 -1.34 30.37
C TYR A 188 83.51 -0.86 30.20
N THR A 189 83.30 0.24 29.46
CA THR A 189 81.95 0.75 29.15
C THR A 189 81.12 -0.32 28.45
N GLY A 190 79.88 -0.54 28.89
CA GLY A 190 79.02 -1.58 28.36
C GLY A 190 79.33 -2.99 28.84
N PHE A 191 80.24 -3.17 29.81
CA PHE A 191 80.54 -4.48 30.38
C PHE A 191 80.69 -4.46 31.91
N THR A 192 80.20 -5.53 32.54
CA THR A 192 80.29 -5.76 33.97
C THR A 192 81.23 -6.95 34.26
N PRO A 193 82.27 -6.80 35.11
CA PRO A 193 83.13 -7.92 35.51
C PRO A 193 82.33 -8.98 36.26
N GLN A 194 82.59 -10.24 35.95
CA GLN A 194 82.09 -11.38 36.71
C GLN A 194 83.00 -11.65 37.91
N SER A 195 82.45 -12.34 38.91
CA SER A 195 83.21 -12.83 40.07
C SER A 195 84.32 -13.79 39.62
N PHE A 196 85.50 -13.65 40.22
CA PHE A 196 86.65 -14.52 40.01
C PHE A 196 87.36 -14.79 41.34
N THR A 197 88.19 -15.82 41.39
CA THR A 197 89.01 -16.17 42.54
C THR A 197 90.46 -15.73 42.34
N GLN A 198 91.14 -15.41 43.43
CA GLN A 198 92.59 -15.27 43.41
C GLN A 198 93.22 -16.66 43.45
N GLU A 199 94.36 -16.82 42.79
CA GLU A 199 95.09 -18.10 42.69
C GLU A 199 96.39 -18.05 43.48
N THR A 200 96.95 -19.20 43.87
CA THR A 200 98.27 -19.25 44.50
C THR A 200 99.39 -19.04 43.46
N ILE A 201 100.40 -18.23 43.79
CA ILE A 201 101.55 -17.97 42.91
C ILE A 201 102.50 -19.18 42.93
N LEU A 202 102.56 -19.88 41.81
CA LEU A 202 103.39 -21.07 41.62
C LEU A 202 104.85 -20.66 41.40
N ALA A 203 105.76 -21.41 42.02
CA ALA A 203 107.22 -21.21 41.98
C ALA A 203 107.83 -21.11 40.58
N ASN A 204 107.20 -21.73 39.59
CA ASN A 204 107.61 -21.75 38.18
C ASN A 204 107.13 -20.52 37.38
N GLY A 205 106.39 -19.61 38.02
CA GLY A 205 105.84 -18.39 37.42
C GLY A 205 104.67 -18.61 36.44
N SER A 206 104.04 -19.79 36.43
CA SER A 206 103.01 -20.13 35.44
C SER A 206 101.57 -19.82 35.89
N THR A 207 101.38 -19.16 37.04
CA THR A 207 100.03 -18.82 37.55
C THR A 207 99.31 -17.87 36.60
N VAL A 208 98.04 -18.16 36.31
CA VAL A 208 97.15 -17.34 35.47
C VAL A 208 95.85 -17.10 36.21
N VAL A 209 95.41 -15.83 36.28
CA VAL A 209 94.08 -15.44 36.74
C VAL A 209 93.27 -14.92 35.56
N GLU A 210 92.04 -15.42 35.37
CA GLU A 210 91.18 -15.01 34.27
C GLU A 210 89.95 -14.25 34.79
N ILE A 211 89.71 -13.07 34.22
CA ILE A 211 88.57 -12.20 34.57
C ILE A 211 87.69 -12.03 33.34
N TYR A 212 86.43 -12.45 33.46
CA TYR A 212 85.44 -12.42 32.39
C TYR A 212 84.46 -11.25 32.56
N TYR A 213 84.12 -10.57 31.46
CA TYR A 213 83.27 -9.37 31.44
C TYR A 213 82.02 -9.61 30.61
N LYS A 214 80.84 -9.60 31.25
CA LYS A 214 79.55 -9.75 30.56
C LYS A 214 79.11 -8.43 29.95
N ARG A 215 78.48 -8.47 28.77
CA ARG A 215 77.84 -7.28 28.18
C ARG A 215 76.66 -6.85 29.03
N ASN A 216 76.54 -5.54 29.25
CA ASN A 216 75.37 -4.96 29.88
C ASN A 216 74.15 -5.16 28.96
N ILE A 217 72.98 -5.34 29.56
CA ILE A 217 71.70 -5.50 28.86
C ILE A 217 70.82 -4.33 29.26
N ASN A 218 70.35 -3.58 28.27
CA ASN A 218 69.49 -2.42 28.46
C ASN A 218 68.20 -2.59 27.63
N SER A 219 67.16 -1.83 27.97
CA SER A 219 65.87 -1.91 27.30
C SER A 219 65.80 -1.01 26.05
N LEU A 220 65.29 -1.55 24.95
CA LEU A 220 64.99 -0.84 23.71
C LEU A 220 63.48 -0.87 23.43
N SER A 221 62.86 0.30 23.27
CA SER A 221 61.44 0.41 22.94
C SER A 221 61.18 1.41 21.81
N TRP A 222 60.03 1.26 21.14
CA TRP A 222 59.62 2.10 20.02
C TRP A 222 58.30 2.80 20.33
N ASN A 223 58.28 4.11 20.20
CA ASN A 223 57.09 4.95 20.33
C ASN A 223 56.66 5.47 18.94
N VAL A 224 55.57 4.92 18.40
CA VAL A 224 55.02 5.32 17.09
C VAL A 224 54.47 6.75 17.05
N ASN A 225 54.32 7.42 18.19
CA ASN A 225 53.94 8.82 18.29
C ASN A 225 52.68 9.16 17.47
N GLY A 226 51.61 8.38 17.68
CA GLY A 226 50.33 8.51 16.97
C GLY A 226 50.29 7.84 15.57
N GLY A 227 51.34 7.12 15.17
CA GLY A 227 51.32 6.27 13.98
C GLY A 227 50.64 4.91 14.19
N ASN A 228 50.44 4.19 13.11
CA ASN A 228 49.90 2.83 13.12
C ASN A 228 50.86 1.83 13.81
N PRO A 229 50.36 0.68 14.27
CA PRO A 229 51.20 -0.37 14.86
C PRO A 229 52.38 -0.77 13.97
N LEU A 230 53.54 -0.99 14.58
CA LEU A 230 54.75 -1.42 13.86
C LEU A 230 54.61 -2.82 13.31
N THR A 231 55.22 -3.04 12.16
CA THR A 231 55.30 -4.35 11.49
C THR A 231 56.73 -4.66 11.08
N GLY A 232 56.98 -5.92 10.67
CA GLY A 232 58.31 -6.40 10.31
C GLY A 232 59.13 -6.90 11.50
N THR A 233 60.37 -7.27 11.22
CA THR A 233 61.34 -7.72 12.22
C THR A 233 62.25 -6.56 12.59
N PHE A 234 62.34 -6.26 13.89
CA PHE A 234 63.14 -5.15 14.41
C PHE A 234 63.63 -5.46 15.82
N THR A 235 64.68 -4.78 16.26
CA THR A 235 65.28 -4.98 17.58
C THR A 235 64.39 -4.35 18.67
N GLN A 236 64.05 -5.08 19.73
CA GLN A 236 63.27 -4.55 20.86
C GLN A 236 63.50 -5.34 22.15
N GLY A 237 63.09 -4.78 23.28
CA GLY A 237 63.14 -5.42 24.59
C GLY A 237 64.53 -5.34 25.21
N ASN A 238 64.96 -6.40 25.89
CA ASN A 238 66.26 -6.46 26.58
C ASN A 238 67.37 -6.81 25.58
N VAL A 239 68.22 -5.84 25.26
CA VAL A 239 69.22 -5.92 24.19
C VAL A 239 70.62 -5.74 24.76
N MET A 240 71.58 -6.59 24.35
CA MET A 240 72.97 -6.50 24.76
C MET A 240 73.64 -5.24 24.18
N TYR A 241 74.48 -4.58 24.98
CA TYR A 241 75.33 -3.45 24.55
C TYR A 241 76.08 -3.78 23.24
N GLY A 242 76.04 -2.86 22.27
CA GLY A 242 76.70 -3.00 20.98
C GLY A 242 75.98 -3.86 19.95
N THR A 243 74.79 -4.40 20.25
CA THR A 243 73.96 -5.10 19.26
C THR A 243 73.46 -4.09 18.20
N PRO A 244 73.55 -4.38 16.89
CA PRO A 244 72.93 -3.54 15.85
C PRO A 244 71.42 -3.35 16.06
N ILE A 245 70.93 -2.14 15.83
CA ILE A 245 69.50 -1.82 15.93
C ILE A 245 68.87 -1.91 14.53
N ASP A 246 68.12 -2.98 14.30
CA ASP A 246 67.31 -3.16 13.10
C ASP A 246 66.00 -2.37 13.25
N LYS A 247 65.72 -1.51 12.27
CA LYS A 247 64.51 -0.65 12.23
C LYS A 247 63.28 -1.46 11.78
N PRO A 248 62.08 -1.14 12.29
CA PRO A 248 60.83 -1.71 11.76
C PRO A 248 60.59 -1.26 10.32
N THR A 249 59.63 -1.91 9.63
CA THR A 249 59.13 -1.38 8.35
C THR A 249 58.65 0.05 8.54
N THR A 250 58.91 0.93 7.56
CA THR A 250 58.51 2.35 7.60
C THR A 250 57.05 2.47 8.06
N PRO A 251 56.80 3.07 9.24
CA PRO A 251 55.46 3.15 9.78
C PRO A 251 54.62 4.16 8.98
N THR A 252 53.30 4.03 9.09
CA THR A 252 52.34 4.92 8.43
C THR A 252 51.49 5.68 9.44
N ARG A 253 51.09 6.91 9.09
CA ARG A 253 50.13 7.71 9.84
C ARG A 253 49.30 8.53 8.85
N THR A 254 47.97 8.36 8.87
CA THR A 254 47.06 9.03 7.92
C THR A 254 47.26 10.54 7.94
N GLY A 255 47.51 11.14 6.77
CA GLY A 255 47.71 12.59 6.63
C GLY A 255 49.10 13.11 7.05
N TYR A 256 50.05 12.21 7.33
CA TYR A 256 51.43 12.58 7.68
C TYR A 256 52.45 11.75 6.90
N THR A 257 53.62 12.32 6.66
CA THR A 257 54.79 11.65 6.10
C THR A 257 55.79 11.30 7.20
N PHE A 258 56.27 10.06 7.22
CA PHE A 258 57.28 9.59 8.18
C PHE A 258 58.64 10.24 7.92
N ALA A 259 59.20 10.91 8.92
CA ALA A 259 60.46 11.66 8.80
C ALA A 259 61.66 10.96 9.46
N GLY A 260 61.44 9.86 10.19
CA GLY A 260 62.51 9.07 10.82
C GLY A 260 62.26 8.78 12.31
N TRP A 261 63.19 8.01 12.88
CA TRP A 261 63.22 7.65 14.30
C TRP A 261 64.20 8.54 15.06
N TYR A 262 63.81 8.98 16.26
CA TYR A 262 64.58 9.90 17.09
C TYR A 262 64.82 9.32 18.48
N LYS A 263 65.99 9.56 19.05
CA LYS A 263 66.46 9.04 20.34
C LYS A 263 65.91 9.81 21.54
N ASP A 264 65.26 10.96 21.30
CA ASP A 264 64.70 11.84 22.31
C ASP A 264 63.23 12.18 22.04
N ALA A 265 62.47 12.44 23.10
CA ALA A 265 61.07 12.85 23.00
C ALA A 265 60.88 14.22 22.30
N GLY A 266 61.92 15.06 22.28
CA GLY A 266 61.93 16.36 21.60
C GLY A 266 62.12 16.27 20.07
N LEU A 267 62.36 15.07 19.51
CA LEU A 267 62.56 14.83 18.09
C LEU A 267 63.72 15.64 17.47
N THR A 268 64.81 15.78 18.23
CA THR A 268 66.00 16.58 17.85
C THR A 268 67.21 15.72 17.47
N SER A 269 67.36 14.52 18.02
CA SER A 269 68.46 13.59 17.79
C SER A 269 68.01 12.36 17.01
N ALA A 270 68.29 12.33 15.69
CA ALA A 270 67.91 11.21 14.84
C ALA A 270 68.68 9.92 15.15
N LEU A 271 68.08 8.78 14.82
CA LEU A 271 68.75 7.48 14.83
C LEU A 271 69.58 7.32 13.56
N GLU A 272 70.88 7.10 13.73
CA GLU A 272 71.82 6.87 12.63
C GLU A 272 71.59 5.50 11.96
N GLU A 273 72.01 5.35 10.70
CA GLU A 273 71.71 4.15 9.89
C GLU A 273 72.26 2.84 10.46
N ASN A 274 73.43 2.87 11.10
CA ASN A 274 74.08 1.68 11.67
C ASN A 274 74.21 1.79 13.19
N ALA A 275 73.20 2.35 13.85
CA ALA A 275 73.22 2.53 15.30
C ALA A 275 73.25 1.18 16.03
N THR A 276 74.02 1.12 17.13
CA THR A 276 74.06 -0.03 18.03
C THR A 276 73.49 0.33 19.39
N MET A 277 73.01 -0.68 20.13
CA MET A 277 72.46 -0.51 21.47
C MET A 277 73.47 0.16 22.42
N PRO A 278 73.15 1.33 23.01
CA PRO A 278 74.03 2.02 23.95
C PRO A 278 74.03 1.35 25.34
N ASP A 279 74.90 1.82 26.23
CA ASP A 279 74.97 1.33 27.62
C ASP A 279 73.95 2.04 28.54
N THR A 280 72.72 2.19 28.04
CA THR A 280 71.58 2.77 28.74
C THR A 280 70.30 2.33 28.04
N ASP A 281 69.17 2.40 28.74
CA ASP A 281 67.84 2.28 28.13
C ASP A 281 67.64 3.30 27.01
N LEU A 282 66.99 2.87 25.91
CA LEU A 282 66.76 3.67 24.71
C LEU A 282 65.31 3.57 24.25
N THR A 283 64.64 4.71 24.07
CA THR A 283 63.32 4.80 23.46
C THR A 283 63.41 5.57 22.14
N LEU A 284 62.99 4.94 21.05
CA LEU A 284 62.99 5.54 19.72
C LEU A 284 61.60 6.05 19.37
N THR A 285 61.47 7.34 19.09
CA THR A 285 60.19 8.01 18.82
C THR A 285 60.07 8.40 17.36
N ALA A 286 58.94 8.09 16.73
CA ALA A 286 58.67 8.44 15.34
C ALA A 286 58.40 9.96 15.18
N LYS A 287 58.99 10.55 14.14
CA LYS A 287 58.69 11.93 13.70
C LYS A 287 57.81 11.93 12.46
N TRP A 288 56.83 12.83 12.45
CA TRP A 288 55.81 12.96 11.41
C TRP A 288 55.75 14.39 10.90
N ASN A 289 55.79 14.58 9.58
CA ASN A 289 55.50 15.86 8.93
C ASN A 289 54.04 15.86 8.46
N VAL A 290 53.26 16.89 8.78
CA VAL A 290 51.86 16.99 8.31
C VAL A 290 51.83 17.21 6.79
N ASN A 291 50.95 16.49 6.09
CA ASN A 291 50.77 16.65 4.65
C ASN A 291 49.79 17.79 4.34
N GLN A 292 49.97 18.42 3.18
CA GLN A 292 49.00 19.37 2.62
C GLN A 292 48.16 18.71 1.55
N TYR A 293 46.87 19.06 1.53
CA TYR A 293 45.91 18.59 0.54
C TYR A 293 45.17 19.78 -0.08
N THR A 294 44.61 19.57 -1.26
CA THR A 294 43.95 20.60 -2.05
C THR A 294 42.51 20.22 -2.36
N ILE A 295 41.57 21.13 -2.07
CA ILE A 295 40.18 21.09 -2.53
C ILE A 295 40.08 21.97 -3.77
N THR A 296 39.71 21.35 -4.90
CA THR A 296 39.47 22.03 -6.17
C THR A 296 37.97 22.15 -6.44
N PHE A 297 37.56 23.20 -7.14
CA PHE A 297 36.15 23.51 -7.37
C PHE A 297 35.84 23.55 -8.87
N ASN A 298 34.99 22.65 -9.32
CA ASN A 298 34.38 22.70 -10.64
C ASN A 298 32.99 23.34 -10.51
N SER A 299 32.89 24.63 -10.87
CA SER A 299 31.63 25.38 -10.79
C SER A 299 30.55 24.91 -11.77
N ASN A 300 30.81 23.90 -12.61
CA ASN A 300 29.81 23.26 -13.48
C ASN A 300 28.98 24.26 -14.28
N GLY A 301 29.65 25.21 -14.95
CA GLY A 301 29.03 26.29 -15.73
C GLY A 301 28.75 27.59 -14.96
N GLY A 302 29.05 27.68 -13.67
CA GLY A 302 29.04 28.95 -12.90
C GLY A 302 30.39 29.67 -12.87
N SER A 303 30.47 30.76 -12.09
CA SER A 303 31.67 31.58 -11.92
C SER A 303 32.82 30.83 -11.22
N ALA A 304 34.06 31.20 -11.53
CA ALA A 304 35.25 30.49 -11.05
C ALA A 304 35.44 30.61 -9.53
N VAL A 305 35.84 29.52 -8.88
CA VAL A 305 36.11 29.44 -7.44
C VAL A 305 37.54 28.96 -7.21
N ALA A 306 38.31 29.70 -6.42
CA ALA A 306 39.72 29.39 -6.14
C ALA A 306 39.86 28.12 -5.29
N ALA A 307 40.88 27.30 -5.59
CA ALA A 307 41.20 26.11 -4.81
C ALA A 307 41.69 26.47 -3.40
N ILE A 308 41.41 25.60 -2.43
CA ILE A 308 41.87 25.74 -1.04
C ILE A 308 42.95 24.69 -0.79
N THR A 309 44.15 25.12 -0.36
CA THR A 309 45.24 24.22 0.05
C THR A 309 45.63 24.52 1.50
N LYS A 310 45.66 23.49 2.34
CA LYS A 310 45.98 23.58 3.77
C LYS A 310 46.51 22.24 4.30
N ASP A 311 47.06 22.27 5.51
CA ASP A 311 47.49 21.08 6.26
C ASP A 311 46.29 20.17 6.59
N TYR A 312 46.52 18.87 6.56
CA TYR A 312 45.56 17.84 6.99
C TYR A 312 44.97 18.14 8.37
N GLY A 313 43.65 18.02 8.49
CA GLY A 313 42.93 18.24 9.76
C GLY A 313 42.73 19.71 10.13
N SER A 314 43.28 20.67 9.40
CA SER A 314 43.00 22.10 9.63
C SER A 314 41.56 22.46 9.24
N VAL A 315 40.96 23.43 9.92
CA VAL A 315 39.59 23.88 9.63
C VAL A 315 39.53 24.55 8.25
N VAL A 316 38.54 24.15 7.45
CA VAL A 316 38.27 24.71 6.12
C VAL A 316 36.97 25.51 6.17
N THR A 317 37.02 26.77 5.77
CA THR A 317 35.83 27.60 5.58
C THR A 317 35.32 27.44 4.15
N ALA A 318 33.99 27.34 3.98
CA ALA A 318 33.38 27.31 2.66
C ALA A 318 33.78 28.55 1.83
N PRO A 319 34.07 28.40 0.52
CA PRO A 319 34.33 29.54 -0.35
C PRO A 319 33.04 30.35 -0.57
N ALA A 320 33.18 31.56 -1.13
CA ALA A 320 32.03 32.32 -1.62
C ALA A 320 31.26 31.48 -2.66
N GLN A 321 29.93 31.55 -2.62
CA GLN A 321 29.07 30.79 -3.55
C GLN A 321 29.30 31.27 -4.99
N PRO A 322 29.52 30.36 -5.95
CA PRO A 322 29.58 30.74 -7.35
C PRO A 322 28.21 31.20 -7.85
N THR A 323 28.20 31.94 -8.95
CA THR A 323 26.99 32.42 -9.62
C THR A 323 26.85 31.79 -10.99
N ARG A 324 25.63 31.44 -11.40
CA ARG A 324 25.31 30.93 -12.74
C ARG A 324 23.98 31.54 -13.18
N GLU A 325 23.99 32.23 -14.33
CA GLU A 325 22.81 32.89 -14.87
C GLU A 325 21.66 31.90 -15.06
N GLY A 326 20.50 32.17 -14.45
CA GLY A 326 19.32 31.33 -14.53
C GLY A 326 19.21 30.19 -13.51
N TYR A 327 20.15 30.09 -12.56
CA TYR A 327 20.19 29.02 -11.56
C TYR A 327 20.49 29.55 -10.16
N ASN A 328 19.93 28.90 -9.14
CA ASN A 328 20.31 29.05 -7.74
C ASN A 328 21.40 28.01 -7.39
N PHE A 329 22.44 28.44 -6.68
CA PHE A 329 23.49 27.54 -6.19
C PHE A 329 22.93 26.65 -5.07
N ALA A 330 22.87 25.33 -5.30
CA ALA A 330 22.30 24.38 -4.35
C ALA A 330 23.34 23.85 -3.35
N GLY A 331 24.62 23.78 -3.75
CA GLY A 331 25.70 23.32 -2.90
C GLY A 331 26.87 22.71 -3.68
N TRP A 332 27.87 22.22 -2.95
CA TRP A 332 29.01 21.50 -3.50
C TRP A 332 28.81 19.99 -3.31
N LYS A 333 29.14 19.19 -4.31
CA LYS A 333 29.09 17.73 -4.25
C LYS A 333 30.46 17.09 -4.43
N LEU A 334 30.77 16.09 -3.61
CA LEU A 334 31.90 15.16 -3.81
C LEU A 334 31.33 13.82 -4.24
N ASN A 335 31.72 13.32 -5.41
CA ASN A 335 31.23 12.04 -5.96
C ASN A 335 29.69 11.92 -5.97
N GLY A 336 28.98 13.03 -6.21
CA GLY A 336 27.51 13.08 -6.26
C GLY A 336 26.80 13.30 -4.92
N VAL A 337 27.52 13.30 -3.79
CA VAL A 337 26.97 13.51 -2.45
C VAL A 337 27.27 14.94 -1.98
N GLU A 338 26.31 15.57 -1.30
CA GLU A 338 26.51 16.90 -0.70
C GLU A 338 27.72 16.93 0.24
N TYR A 339 28.56 17.95 0.07
CA TYR A 339 29.80 18.11 0.80
C TYR A 339 29.72 19.25 1.80
N THR A 340 30.02 18.96 3.07
CA THR A 340 30.07 19.95 4.16
C THR A 340 31.51 20.23 4.55
N PHE A 341 31.88 21.52 4.61
CA PHE A 341 33.22 21.92 5.00
C PHE A 341 33.41 21.78 6.50
N THR A 342 34.36 20.95 6.90
CA THR A 342 34.75 20.75 8.29
C THR A 342 36.26 20.96 8.42
N THR A 343 37.04 19.92 8.14
CA THR A 343 38.50 19.96 8.13
C THR A 343 39.05 19.46 6.80
N MET A 344 40.33 19.75 6.53
CA MET A 344 40.99 19.31 5.31
C MET A 344 41.14 17.76 5.31
N PRO A 345 40.59 17.05 4.31
CA PRO A 345 40.68 15.58 4.22
C PRO A 345 42.11 15.10 3.95
N ALA A 346 42.34 13.79 4.06
CA ALA A 346 43.65 13.15 3.85
C ALA A 346 43.99 12.87 2.38
N GLU A 347 43.35 13.58 1.44
CA GLU A 347 43.57 13.46 0.01
C GLU A 347 43.11 14.73 -0.74
N ASN A 348 43.55 14.89 -1.98
CA ASN A 348 43.06 15.95 -2.86
C ASN A 348 41.67 15.58 -3.37
N ILE A 349 40.73 16.52 -3.30
CA ILE A 349 39.36 16.30 -3.76
C ILE A 349 38.93 17.38 -4.77
N THR A 350 37.97 17.02 -5.63
CA THR A 350 37.29 17.96 -6.52
C THR A 350 35.82 18.00 -6.18
N LEU A 351 35.33 19.19 -5.85
CA LEU A 351 33.92 19.45 -5.59
C LEU A 351 33.26 20.01 -6.84
N ILE A 352 32.08 19.49 -7.17
CA ILE A 352 31.29 19.91 -8.32
C ILE A 352 30.09 20.71 -7.82
N ALA A 353 29.86 21.90 -8.38
CA ALA A 353 28.71 22.73 -8.03
C ALA A 353 27.41 22.10 -8.53
N ASP A 354 26.41 22.07 -7.65
CA ASP A 354 25.05 21.69 -7.97
C ASP A 354 24.16 22.92 -8.13
N TRP A 355 23.24 22.86 -9.10
CA TRP A 355 22.47 24.02 -9.55
C TRP A 355 20.98 23.67 -9.64
N ALA A 356 20.13 24.47 -9.01
CA ALA A 356 18.69 24.41 -9.18
C ALA A 356 18.24 25.50 -10.19
N VAL A 357 17.46 25.13 -11.20
CA VAL A 357 16.89 26.12 -12.15
C VAL A 357 16.00 27.11 -11.38
N ILE A 358 16.08 28.41 -11.69
CA ILE A 358 15.16 29.39 -11.12
C ILE A 358 13.75 29.11 -11.65
N SER A 359 12.84 28.71 -10.76
CA SER A 359 11.51 28.17 -11.10
C SER A 359 10.34 29.11 -10.82
N ASN A 360 10.59 30.32 -10.30
CA ASN A 360 9.56 31.27 -9.88
C ASN A 360 9.67 32.61 -10.64
N ILE A 361 9.91 32.55 -11.94
CA ILE A 361 10.02 33.75 -12.78
C ILE A 361 8.62 34.17 -13.21
N PRO A 362 8.19 35.42 -12.96
CA PRO A 362 6.85 35.88 -13.32
C PRO A 362 6.68 35.97 -14.83
N TYR A 363 5.48 35.66 -15.31
CA TYR A 363 5.01 35.96 -16.66
C TYR A 363 3.52 36.27 -16.62
N LYS A 364 2.99 36.86 -17.69
CA LYS A 364 1.58 37.26 -17.77
C LYS A 364 0.84 36.58 -18.91
N VAL A 365 -0.45 36.33 -18.70
CA VAL A 365 -1.39 35.99 -19.76
C VAL A 365 -2.46 37.08 -19.80
N GLU A 366 -2.53 37.80 -20.91
CA GLU A 366 -3.49 38.87 -21.15
C GLU A 366 -4.65 38.36 -22.01
N HIS A 367 -5.88 38.70 -21.63
CA HIS A 367 -7.10 38.33 -22.36
C HIS A 367 -7.80 39.57 -22.90
N TYR A 368 -8.09 39.56 -24.20
CA TYR A 368 -8.72 40.66 -24.92
C TYR A 368 -10.06 40.23 -25.51
N LEU A 369 -11.12 40.94 -25.17
CA LEU A 369 -12.48 40.69 -25.64
C LEU A 369 -12.81 41.65 -26.78
N GLU A 370 -13.39 41.15 -27.87
CA GLU A 370 -13.80 41.99 -29.00
C GLU A 370 -14.90 42.98 -28.56
N GLU A 371 -14.77 44.24 -28.93
CA GLU A 371 -15.77 45.28 -28.68
C GLU A 371 -16.96 45.17 -29.66
N LEU A 372 -18.02 45.95 -29.42
CA LEU A 372 -19.21 45.93 -30.28
C LEU A 372 -18.89 46.35 -31.72
N ASP A 373 -17.95 47.27 -31.91
CA ASP A 373 -17.48 47.74 -33.22
C ASP A 373 -16.53 46.76 -33.94
N GLY A 374 -16.15 45.66 -33.27
CA GLY A 374 -15.24 44.65 -33.80
C GLY A 374 -13.75 44.90 -33.55
N SER A 375 -13.40 45.99 -32.87
CA SER A 375 -12.04 46.24 -32.39
C SER A 375 -11.73 45.44 -31.13
N TYR A 376 -10.47 45.46 -30.68
CA TYR A 376 -10.05 44.96 -29.38
C TYR A 376 -9.45 46.10 -28.57
N PRO A 377 -9.65 46.14 -27.24
CA PRO A 377 -9.13 47.22 -26.42
C PRO A 377 -7.59 47.20 -26.37
N VAL A 378 -6.99 48.37 -26.17
CA VAL A 378 -5.52 48.51 -26.01
C VAL A 378 -5.03 47.97 -24.66
N THR A 379 -5.92 47.94 -23.66
CA THR A 379 -5.66 47.31 -22.35
C THR A 379 -6.42 45.98 -22.26
N PRO A 380 -5.82 44.94 -21.67
CA PRO A 380 -6.50 43.65 -21.53
C PRO A 380 -7.71 43.76 -20.60
N ASN A 381 -8.75 42.97 -20.88
CA ASN A 381 -9.94 42.86 -20.04
C ASN A 381 -9.67 42.04 -18.76
N ASP A 382 -8.72 41.10 -18.84
CA ASP A 382 -8.28 40.28 -17.71
C ASP A 382 -6.79 39.92 -17.86
N THR A 383 -6.10 39.72 -16.74
CA THR A 383 -4.66 39.40 -16.73
C THR A 383 -4.35 38.37 -15.65
N GLU A 384 -3.76 37.25 -16.04
CA GLU A 384 -3.22 36.25 -15.13
C GLU A 384 -1.75 36.54 -14.86
N ASN A 385 -1.37 36.56 -13.58
CA ASN A 385 0.04 36.62 -13.17
C ASN A 385 0.46 35.22 -12.75
N LEU A 386 1.34 34.62 -13.54
CA LEU A 386 1.79 33.23 -13.37
C LEU A 386 3.31 33.21 -13.16
N THR A 387 3.83 32.08 -12.69
CA THR A 387 5.28 31.88 -12.56
C THR A 387 5.70 30.57 -13.20
N GLY A 388 6.94 30.51 -13.67
CA GLY A 388 7.50 29.29 -14.24
C GLY A 388 9.03 29.30 -14.28
N SER A 389 9.57 28.26 -14.90
CA SER A 389 11.02 28.02 -14.93
C SER A 389 11.70 28.69 -16.11
N ASN A 390 12.92 29.18 -15.87
CA ASN A 390 13.74 29.81 -16.91
C ASN A 390 13.87 28.92 -18.16
N GLY A 391 13.57 29.48 -19.33
CA GLY A 391 13.67 28.78 -20.62
C GLY A 391 12.56 27.76 -20.89
N ALA A 392 11.65 27.51 -19.95
CA ALA A 392 10.49 26.64 -20.19
C ALA A 392 9.54 27.32 -21.19
N THR A 393 9.09 26.56 -22.20
CA THR A 393 8.02 27.00 -23.10
C THR A 393 6.68 26.76 -22.42
N VAL A 394 5.90 27.82 -22.24
CA VAL A 394 4.56 27.77 -21.69
C VAL A 394 3.54 28.14 -22.75
N THR A 395 2.38 27.49 -22.71
CA THR A 395 1.25 27.72 -23.60
C THR A 395 0.06 28.15 -22.76
N ALA A 396 -0.52 29.31 -23.07
CA ALA A 396 -1.70 29.80 -22.38
C ALA A 396 -2.94 29.01 -22.83
N SER A 397 -3.74 28.57 -21.85
CA SER A 397 -5.02 27.90 -22.12
C SER A 397 -6.14 28.95 -22.23
N PRO A 398 -6.96 28.95 -23.29
CA PRO A 398 -8.09 29.86 -23.40
C PRO A 398 -9.12 29.66 -22.28
N LYS A 399 -9.66 30.75 -21.77
CA LYS A 399 -10.75 30.77 -20.77
C LYS A 399 -12.10 30.59 -21.46
N GLY A 400 -13.03 29.93 -20.77
CA GLY A 400 -14.45 29.96 -21.15
C GLY A 400 -15.08 31.27 -20.72
N ILE A 401 -15.23 32.22 -21.64
CA ILE A 401 -15.81 33.55 -21.36
C ILE A 401 -17.19 33.63 -22.01
N THR A 402 -18.25 33.75 -21.20
CA THR A 402 -19.65 33.78 -21.67
C THR A 402 -19.85 34.85 -22.74
N GLY A 403 -20.40 34.44 -23.89
CA GLY A 403 -20.65 35.35 -25.03
C GLY A 403 -19.44 35.63 -25.91
N PHE A 404 -18.30 34.99 -25.67
CA PHE A 404 -17.09 35.11 -26.47
C PHE A 404 -16.50 33.73 -26.82
N THR A 405 -15.80 33.66 -27.95
CA THR A 405 -15.10 32.46 -28.41
C THR A 405 -13.65 32.82 -28.68
N TYR A 406 -12.70 32.01 -28.17
CA TYR A 406 -11.28 32.20 -28.45
C TYR A 406 -11.02 32.10 -29.96
N ASP A 407 -10.33 33.11 -30.51
CA ASP A 407 -9.97 33.18 -31.92
C ASP A 407 -8.44 33.27 -32.06
N PRO A 408 -7.75 32.15 -32.35
CA PRO A 408 -6.31 32.16 -32.53
C PRO A 408 -5.85 32.90 -33.80
N GLY A 409 -6.76 33.24 -34.71
CA GLY A 409 -6.47 33.93 -35.97
C GLY A 409 -6.32 35.45 -35.85
N VAL A 410 -6.60 36.02 -34.68
CA VAL A 410 -6.47 37.47 -34.45
C VAL A 410 -4.99 37.86 -34.43
N SER A 411 -4.61 38.80 -35.31
CA SER A 411 -3.27 39.36 -35.36
C SER A 411 -2.88 39.97 -34.02
N GLY A 412 -1.77 39.50 -33.44
CA GLY A 412 -1.32 39.85 -32.09
C GLY A 412 -1.45 38.72 -31.06
N THR A 413 -2.10 37.61 -31.41
CA THR A 413 -2.18 36.42 -30.57
C THR A 413 -0.79 35.82 -30.34
N ILE A 414 -0.43 35.64 -29.07
CA ILE A 414 0.80 34.96 -28.64
C ILE A 414 0.36 33.89 -27.65
N SER A 415 0.05 32.69 -28.15
CA SER A 415 -0.47 31.59 -27.33
C SER A 415 0.61 30.78 -26.63
N SER A 416 1.88 30.91 -27.04
CA SER A 416 3.01 30.24 -26.40
C SER A 416 4.31 31.03 -26.49
N GLY A 417 5.20 30.84 -25.52
CA GLY A 417 6.54 31.44 -25.52
C GLY A 417 7.43 30.88 -24.42
N ALA A 418 8.75 31.10 -24.54
CA ALA A 418 9.72 30.73 -23.52
C ALA A 418 9.81 31.78 -22.42
N ILE A 419 9.86 31.36 -21.16
CA ILE A 419 9.99 32.26 -20.00
C ILE A 419 11.41 32.82 -19.95
N ALA A 420 11.53 34.14 -20.11
CA ALA A 420 12.79 34.88 -20.00
C ALA A 420 13.07 35.29 -18.54
N LEU A 421 14.36 35.35 -18.16
CA LEU A 421 14.80 35.65 -16.79
C LEU A 421 14.35 36.99 -16.22
N ASP A 422 14.11 37.97 -17.07
CA ASP A 422 13.62 39.30 -16.71
C ASP A 422 12.11 39.34 -16.40
N GLY A 423 11.42 38.21 -16.55
CA GLY A 423 9.98 38.10 -16.36
C GLY A 423 9.14 38.84 -17.40
N SER A 424 9.72 39.15 -18.55
CA SER A 424 9.09 39.97 -19.61
C SER A 424 8.07 39.21 -20.47
N LEU A 425 7.94 37.89 -20.32
CA LEU A 425 7.03 37.11 -21.15
C LEU A 425 5.57 37.51 -20.90
N VAL A 426 4.90 37.93 -21.97
CA VAL A 426 3.46 38.24 -21.98
C VAL A 426 2.81 37.48 -23.13
N LEU A 427 1.94 36.53 -22.78
CA LEU A 427 1.08 35.81 -23.72
C LEU A 427 -0.22 36.58 -23.91
N ARG A 428 -0.79 36.56 -25.12
CA ARG A 428 -2.00 37.32 -25.46
C ARG A 428 -3.01 36.42 -26.15
N LEU A 429 -4.20 36.31 -25.57
CA LEU A 429 -5.33 35.56 -26.12
C LEU A 429 -6.47 36.52 -26.47
N TYR A 430 -7.01 36.40 -27.68
CA TYR A 430 -8.08 37.24 -28.20
C TYR A 430 -9.36 36.41 -28.35
N TYR A 431 -10.50 37.00 -27.97
CA TYR A 431 -11.79 36.33 -28.01
C TYR A 431 -12.78 37.15 -28.83
N LYS A 432 -13.27 36.53 -29.90
CA LYS A 432 -14.30 37.07 -30.77
C LYS A 432 -15.65 37.07 -30.05
N ARG A 433 -16.40 38.15 -30.14
CA ARG A 433 -17.72 38.31 -29.54
C ARG A 433 -18.75 37.53 -30.35
N ASN A 434 -19.47 36.64 -29.69
CA ASN A 434 -20.44 35.78 -30.34
C ASN A 434 -21.66 36.60 -30.81
N SER A 435 -22.33 36.12 -31.86
CA SER A 435 -23.60 36.66 -32.33
C SER A 435 -24.70 35.60 -32.20
N TYR A 436 -25.89 36.04 -31.81
CA TYR A 436 -27.04 35.19 -31.56
C TYR A 436 -28.27 35.78 -32.27
N ASN A 437 -29.27 34.95 -32.54
CA ASN A 437 -30.45 35.38 -33.30
C ASN A 437 -31.53 36.00 -32.40
N VAL A 438 -32.07 37.16 -32.79
CA VAL A 438 -33.26 37.78 -32.19
C VAL A 438 -34.46 37.58 -33.11
N THR A 439 -35.54 37.02 -32.56
CA THR A 439 -36.80 36.74 -33.27
C THR A 439 -38.00 37.35 -32.54
N TRP A 440 -38.93 37.97 -33.28
CA TRP A 440 -40.20 38.50 -32.76
C TRP A 440 -41.34 37.64 -33.28
N ASN A 441 -41.98 36.88 -32.40
CA ASN A 441 -43.05 35.93 -32.72
C ASN A 441 -44.41 36.51 -32.36
N GLY A 442 -45.26 36.76 -33.37
CA GLY A 442 -46.60 37.33 -33.19
C GLY A 442 -47.60 36.44 -32.45
N ASN A 443 -47.28 35.17 -32.20
CA ASN A 443 -48.16 34.23 -31.51
C ASN A 443 -49.58 34.18 -32.14
N GLY A 444 -49.61 34.03 -33.46
CA GLY A 444 -50.82 34.07 -34.28
C GLY A 444 -51.32 35.48 -34.67
N GLY A 445 -50.68 36.55 -34.20
CA GLY A 445 -50.90 37.93 -34.66
C GLY A 445 -49.93 38.34 -35.77
N SER A 446 -50.26 39.42 -36.47
CA SER A 446 -49.40 40.04 -37.48
C SER A 446 -48.36 40.94 -36.82
N VAL A 447 -47.07 40.75 -37.17
CA VAL A 447 -45.94 41.51 -36.60
C VAL A 447 -45.23 42.28 -37.70
N ASN A 448 -45.10 43.59 -37.51
CA ASN A 448 -44.23 44.44 -38.31
C ASN A 448 -42.94 44.72 -37.54
N THR A 449 -41.81 44.11 -37.95
CA THR A 449 -40.53 44.23 -37.24
C THR A 449 -39.76 45.52 -37.53
N ALA A 450 -40.37 46.52 -38.18
CA ALA A 450 -39.75 47.82 -38.40
C ALA A 450 -39.29 48.45 -37.07
N GLY A 451 -38.05 48.94 -37.04
CA GLY A 451 -37.41 49.52 -35.86
C GLY A 451 -36.92 48.51 -34.81
N ALA A 452 -37.26 47.23 -34.95
CA ALA A 452 -36.82 46.19 -34.03
C ALA A 452 -35.41 45.69 -34.34
N THR A 453 -34.68 45.26 -33.31
CA THR A 453 -33.46 44.47 -33.49
C THR A 453 -33.85 43.06 -33.94
N THR A 454 -33.32 42.58 -35.07
CA THR A 454 -33.66 41.28 -35.65
C THR A 454 -32.44 40.58 -36.24
N GLY A 455 -32.51 39.25 -36.38
CA GLY A 455 -31.44 38.46 -37.00
C GLY A 455 -30.23 38.28 -36.08
N SER A 456 -29.05 38.11 -36.67
CA SER A 456 -27.80 37.81 -35.94
C SER A 456 -27.21 39.08 -35.32
N VAL A 457 -27.15 39.12 -33.99
CA VAL A 457 -26.79 40.30 -33.19
C VAL A 457 -25.69 39.94 -32.19
N LYS A 458 -24.67 40.79 -32.06
CA LYS A 458 -23.54 40.57 -31.12
C LYS A 458 -24.00 40.59 -29.65
N TYR A 459 -23.46 39.68 -28.85
CA TYR A 459 -23.64 39.61 -27.40
C TYR A 459 -23.40 40.97 -26.71
N GLY A 460 -24.32 41.41 -25.86
CA GLY A 460 -24.27 42.71 -25.18
C GLY A 460 -24.81 43.91 -25.97
N THR A 461 -25.20 43.75 -27.25
CA THR A 461 -25.87 44.83 -28.01
C THR A 461 -27.26 45.10 -27.44
N THR A 462 -27.69 46.36 -27.31
CA THR A 462 -29.06 46.71 -26.90
C THR A 462 -30.09 46.18 -27.90
N ILE A 463 -31.14 45.53 -27.39
CA ILE A 463 -32.28 45.06 -28.17
C ILE A 463 -33.40 46.09 -28.11
N TYR A 464 -33.91 46.48 -29.28
CA TYR A 464 -35.07 47.34 -29.42
C TYR A 464 -36.28 46.53 -29.91
N SER A 465 -37.45 46.77 -29.32
CA SER A 465 -38.73 46.22 -29.77
C SER A 465 -39.24 46.88 -31.06
N PRO A 466 -40.16 46.23 -31.79
CA PRO A 466 -40.82 46.84 -32.95
C PRO A 466 -41.48 48.17 -32.61
N THR A 467 -41.42 49.14 -33.53
CA THR A 467 -42.01 50.47 -33.36
C THR A 467 -43.53 50.44 -33.37
N ASN A 468 -44.13 49.49 -34.11
CA ASN A 468 -45.58 49.32 -34.16
C ASN A 468 -45.99 48.11 -33.31
N GLU A 469 -47.06 48.26 -32.54
CA GLU A 469 -47.65 47.14 -31.82
C GLU A 469 -48.20 46.10 -32.81
N PRO A 470 -48.04 44.78 -32.53
CA PRO A 470 -48.61 43.73 -33.36
C PRO A 470 -50.15 43.74 -33.26
N THR A 471 -50.82 43.20 -34.27
CA THR A 471 -52.30 43.13 -34.30
C THR A 471 -52.81 41.69 -34.35
N LYS A 472 -53.88 41.40 -33.61
CA LYS A 472 -54.59 40.12 -33.60
C LYS A 472 -56.08 40.35 -33.35
N THR A 473 -56.93 40.01 -34.33
CA THR A 473 -58.39 40.27 -34.28
C THR A 473 -59.03 39.68 -33.02
N GLY A 474 -59.77 40.49 -32.26
CA GLY A 474 -60.47 40.08 -31.04
C GLY A 474 -59.58 39.91 -29.80
N TYR A 475 -58.33 40.36 -29.85
CA TYR A 475 -57.40 40.35 -28.72
C TYR A 475 -56.75 41.72 -28.52
N THR A 476 -56.45 42.06 -27.26
CA THR A 476 -55.63 43.21 -26.88
C THR A 476 -54.18 42.78 -26.66
N PHE A 477 -53.22 43.51 -27.21
CA PHE A 477 -51.79 43.26 -27.03
C PHE A 477 -51.32 43.76 -25.65
N ASN A 478 -50.68 42.89 -24.87
CA ASN A 478 -50.23 43.22 -23.50
C ASN A 478 -48.71 43.47 -23.40
N GLY A 479 -47.99 43.42 -24.51
CA GLY A 479 -46.53 43.47 -24.52
C GLY A 479 -45.87 42.15 -24.94
N TRP A 480 -44.55 42.20 -25.05
CA TRP A 480 -43.72 41.08 -25.50
C TRP A 480 -43.21 40.27 -24.31
N SER A 481 -43.55 38.99 -24.25
CA SER A 481 -43.04 38.07 -23.23
C SER A 481 -41.53 37.93 -23.33
N GLY A 482 -40.84 38.11 -22.20
CA GLY A 482 -39.38 38.01 -22.09
C GLY A 482 -38.62 39.25 -22.54
N TYR A 483 -39.28 40.29 -23.05
CA TYR A 483 -38.64 41.57 -23.40
C TYR A 483 -38.69 42.54 -22.22
N ALA A 484 -37.59 43.23 -21.97
CA ALA A 484 -37.52 44.38 -21.08
C ALA A 484 -36.86 45.55 -21.83
N GLU A 485 -37.33 46.77 -21.59
CA GLU A 485 -36.80 47.96 -22.24
C GLU A 485 -35.29 48.12 -21.94
N ASN A 486 -34.50 48.42 -22.98
CA ASN A 486 -33.05 48.56 -22.91
C ASN A 486 -32.28 47.28 -22.51
N MET A 487 -32.88 46.10 -22.62
CA MET A 487 -32.15 44.85 -22.41
C MET A 487 -31.04 44.66 -23.46
N THR A 488 -29.99 43.94 -23.10
CA THR A 488 -28.89 43.62 -24.01
C THR A 488 -28.95 42.16 -24.44
N MET A 489 -28.35 41.87 -25.60
CA MET A 489 -28.34 40.54 -26.19
C MET A 489 -27.67 39.53 -25.26
N PRO A 490 -28.38 38.51 -24.76
CA PRO A 490 -27.79 37.49 -23.90
C PRO A 490 -26.95 36.49 -24.70
N ALA A 491 -26.26 35.59 -24.01
CA ALA A 491 -25.39 34.57 -24.62
C ALA A 491 -26.18 33.38 -25.20
N GLY A 492 -27.20 33.66 -26.01
CA GLY A 492 -28.09 32.67 -26.61
C GLY A 492 -29.13 33.31 -27.52
N ASN A 493 -29.72 32.50 -28.42
CA ASN A 493 -30.82 32.97 -29.27
C ASN A 493 -32.02 33.34 -28.40
N VAL A 494 -32.68 34.45 -28.72
CA VAL A 494 -33.87 34.91 -28.00
C VAL A 494 -35.06 35.04 -28.95
N THR A 495 -36.22 34.61 -28.46
CA THR A 495 -37.50 34.79 -29.14
C THR A 495 -38.46 35.50 -28.20
N PHE A 496 -38.87 36.70 -28.56
CA PHE A 496 -39.89 37.45 -27.84
C PHE A 496 -41.25 37.13 -28.44
N THR A 497 -42.22 36.77 -27.59
CA THR A 497 -43.52 36.29 -28.03
C THR A 497 -44.62 37.26 -27.60
N ALA A 498 -45.50 37.65 -28.52
CA ALA A 498 -46.58 38.58 -28.21
C ALA A 498 -47.57 37.95 -27.21
N ASN A 499 -47.88 38.68 -26.14
CA ASN A 499 -48.88 38.31 -25.15
C ASN A 499 -50.22 38.99 -25.50
N TRP A 500 -51.30 38.22 -25.40
CA TRP A 500 -52.64 38.63 -25.84
C TRP A 500 -53.65 38.40 -24.71
N THR A 501 -54.51 39.40 -24.43
CA THR A 501 -55.75 39.22 -23.65
C THR A 501 -56.90 39.08 -24.62
N ILE A 502 -57.74 38.07 -24.45
CA ILE A 502 -58.95 37.92 -25.25
C ILE A 502 -59.96 39.01 -24.89
N ASN A 503 -60.55 39.67 -25.89
CA ASN A 503 -61.54 40.72 -25.64
C ASN A 503 -62.92 40.09 -25.37
N GLN A 504 -63.71 40.75 -24.53
CA GLN A 504 -65.13 40.42 -24.36
C GLN A 504 -66.00 41.35 -25.19
N TYR A 505 -67.00 40.78 -25.83
CA TYR A 505 -68.01 41.52 -26.57
C TYR A 505 -69.38 41.26 -25.95
N THR A 506 -70.42 41.96 -26.41
CA THR A 506 -71.79 41.82 -25.88
C THR A 506 -72.79 41.73 -27.03
N ILE A 507 -73.66 40.73 -26.97
CA ILE A 507 -74.85 40.61 -27.81
C ILE A 507 -76.04 41.08 -26.97
N THR A 508 -76.76 42.08 -27.46
CA THR A 508 -78.00 42.57 -26.88
C THR A 508 -79.21 42.07 -27.67
N PHE A 509 -80.35 41.90 -27.00
CA PHE A 509 -81.55 41.30 -27.59
C PHE A 509 -82.76 42.24 -27.46
N ASP A 510 -83.40 42.53 -28.58
CA ASP A 510 -84.70 43.20 -28.65
C ASP A 510 -85.79 42.17 -28.95
N SER A 511 -86.60 41.85 -27.93
CA SER A 511 -87.69 40.87 -28.02
C SER A 511 -88.93 41.38 -28.76
N ASN A 512 -88.93 42.61 -29.28
CA ASN A 512 -89.99 43.17 -30.13
C ASN A 512 -91.41 42.90 -29.58
N GLY A 513 -91.58 43.18 -28.28
CA GLY A 513 -92.82 43.00 -27.52
C GLY A 513 -93.09 41.60 -26.96
N GLY A 514 -92.11 40.71 -26.94
CA GLY A 514 -92.14 39.45 -26.17
C GLY A 514 -91.49 39.57 -24.79
N SER A 515 -91.33 38.46 -24.08
CA SER A 515 -90.63 38.42 -22.77
C SER A 515 -89.18 38.92 -22.85
N ASP A 516 -88.66 39.46 -21.74
CA ASP A 516 -87.28 39.95 -21.64
C ASP A 516 -86.24 38.85 -21.93
N VAL A 517 -85.16 39.21 -22.62
CA VAL A 517 -84.03 38.32 -22.92
C VAL A 517 -82.74 38.96 -22.40
N ALA A 518 -81.99 38.22 -21.58
CA ALA A 518 -80.74 38.71 -21.01
C ALA A 518 -79.64 38.84 -22.07
N ASN A 519 -78.85 39.91 -22.00
CA ASN A 519 -77.67 40.10 -22.85
C ASN A 519 -76.64 38.99 -22.59
N ILE A 520 -75.91 38.61 -23.64
CA ILE A 520 -74.80 37.67 -23.55
C ILE A 520 -73.48 38.44 -23.68
N THR A 521 -72.65 38.41 -22.63
CA THR A 521 -71.28 38.94 -22.66
C THR A 521 -70.30 37.79 -22.46
N GLN A 522 -69.42 37.58 -23.43
CA GLN A 522 -68.47 36.47 -23.46
C GLN A 522 -67.18 36.85 -24.21
N ASP A 523 -66.15 36.04 -24.04
CA ASP A 523 -64.87 36.16 -24.74
C ASP A 523 -65.04 35.92 -26.26
N TYR A 524 -64.32 36.69 -27.07
CA TYR A 524 -64.29 36.57 -28.52
C TYR A 524 -64.07 35.14 -29.02
N GLY A 525 -64.84 34.68 -30.01
CA GLY A 525 -64.65 33.36 -30.59
C GLY A 525 -65.13 32.18 -29.72
N THR A 526 -65.63 32.42 -28.50
CA THR A 526 -66.31 31.39 -27.72
C THR A 526 -67.67 31.05 -28.33
N VAL A 527 -68.10 29.79 -28.17
CA VAL A 527 -69.40 29.34 -28.69
C VAL A 527 -70.50 30.07 -27.94
N VAL A 528 -71.34 30.78 -28.68
CA VAL A 528 -72.52 31.44 -28.13
C VAL A 528 -73.68 30.49 -28.30
N ASN A 529 -74.29 30.07 -27.19
CA ASN A 529 -75.55 29.36 -27.23
C ASN A 529 -76.69 30.36 -27.44
N ALA A 530 -77.63 30.02 -28.32
CA ALA A 530 -78.84 30.81 -28.49
C ALA A 530 -79.54 30.98 -27.13
N PRO A 531 -80.01 32.19 -26.76
CA PRO A 531 -80.80 32.35 -25.56
C PRO A 531 -82.12 31.58 -25.70
N THR A 532 -82.74 31.23 -24.57
CA THR A 532 -84.09 30.65 -24.57
C THR A 532 -85.01 31.56 -25.39
N PRO A 533 -85.76 31.04 -26.37
CA PRO A 533 -86.66 31.85 -27.18
C PRO A 533 -87.61 32.68 -26.30
N PRO A 534 -87.74 33.99 -26.52
CA PRO A 534 -88.74 34.78 -25.82
C PRO A 534 -90.13 34.27 -26.18
N THR A 535 -91.10 34.46 -25.30
CA THR A 535 -92.50 34.10 -25.55
C THR A 535 -93.33 35.34 -25.87
N LYS A 536 -94.30 35.17 -26.78
CA LYS A 536 -95.31 36.17 -27.12
C LYS A 536 -96.62 35.45 -27.42
N GLU A 537 -97.66 35.80 -26.68
CA GLU A 537 -98.97 35.16 -26.77
C GLU A 537 -99.50 35.19 -28.22
N GLY A 538 -99.91 34.02 -28.75
CA GLY A 538 -100.45 33.88 -30.10
C GLY A 538 -99.42 33.78 -31.24
N PHE A 539 -98.11 33.85 -30.95
CA PHE A 539 -97.06 33.81 -31.97
C PHE A 539 -95.97 32.76 -31.66
N LYS A 540 -95.46 32.12 -32.70
CA LYS A 540 -94.29 31.24 -32.71
C LYS A 540 -93.03 32.06 -32.98
N PHE A 541 -92.02 31.91 -32.13
CA PHE A 541 -90.68 32.47 -32.35
C PHE A 541 -90.09 31.91 -33.66
N ALA A 542 -89.71 32.79 -34.59
CA ALA A 542 -89.17 32.40 -35.89
C ALA A 542 -87.63 32.49 -35.95
N GLY A 543 -87.02 33.36 -35.15
CA GLY A 543 -85.57 33.54 -35.12
C GLY A 543 -85.13 34.92 -34.65
N TRP A 544 -83.82 35.11 -34.56
CA TRP A 544 -83.18 36.41 -34.31
C TRP A 544 -82.61 36.96 -35.62
N GLN A 545 -82.63 38.27 -35.79
CA GLN A 545 -82.03 38.96 -36.94
C GLN A 545 -81.02 40.02 -36.50
N LEU A 546 -79.91 40.11 -37.25
CA LEU A 546 -78.95 41.22 -37.16
C LEU A 546 -79.13 42.07 -38.43
N ASN A 547 -79.46 43.36 -38.29
CA ASN A 547 -79.67 44.27 -39.42
C ASN A 547 -80.65 43.73 -40.49
N GLY A 548 -81.68 42.97 -40.09
CA GLY A 548 -82.71 42.42 -40.99
C GLY A 548 -82.34 41.10 -41.69
N VAL A 549 -81.22 40.48 -41.35
CA VAL A 549 -80.80 39.16 -41.86
C VAL A 549 -80.82 38.14 -40.73
N ASP A 550 -81.32 36.94 -41.01
CA ASP A 550 -81.39 35.84 -40.04
C ASP A 550 -80.01 35.55 -39.44
N TYR A 551 -79.94 35.62 -38.12
CA TYR A 551 -78.72 35.48 -37.36
C TYR A 551 -78.64 34.09 -36.74
N THR A 552 -77.57 33.36 -37.09
CA THR A 552 -77.28 32.04 -36.53
C THR A 552 -76.16 32.18 -35.50
N PHE A 553 -76.41 31.75 -34.27
CA PHE A 553 -75.37 31.74 -33.24
C PHE A 553 -74.29 30.73 -33.60
N THR A 554 -73.06 31.20 -33.65
CA THR A 554 -71.88 30.37 -33.86
C THR A 554 -70.89 30.66 -32.76
N THR A 555 -70.14 31.75 -32.90
CA THR A 555 -69.17 32.20 -31.93
C THR A 555 -69.30 33.70 -31.70
N MET A 556 -68.78 34.17 -30.56
CA MET A 556 -68.85 35.58 -30.21
C MET A 556 -68.10 36.44 -31.25
N PRO A 557 -68.76 37.39 -31.93
CA PRO A 557 -68.13 38.23 -32.94
C PRO A 557 -67.13 39.21 -32.32
N ALA A 558 -66.28 39.82 -33.15
CA ALA A 558 -65.25 40.77 -32.70
C ALA A 558 -65.78 42.20 -32.45
N GLU A 559 -67.07 42.34 -32.17
CA GLU A 559 -67.75 43.61 -31.92
C GLU A 559 -69.05 43.40 -31.11
N HIS A 560 -69.57 44.48 -30.52
CA HIS A 560 -70.88 44.45 -29.89
C HIS A 560 -71.97 44.49 -30.97
N ILE A 561 -72.97 43.60 -30.86
CA ILE A 561 -74.07 43.52 -31.82
C ILE A 561 -75.42 43.49 -31.11
N GLU A 562 -76.48 43.89 -31.82
CA GLU A 562 -77.86 43.89 -31.33
C GLU A 562 -78.73 43.03 -32.25
N LEU A 563 -79.51 42.11 -31.67
CA LEU A 563 -80.37 41.16 -32.38
C LEU A 563 -81.84 41.44 -32.09
N VAL A 564 -82.67 41.44 -33.14
CA VAL A 564 -84.11 41.67 -33.06
C VAL A 564 -84.86 40.39 -33.40
N VAL A 565 -85.89 40.03 -32.62
CA VAL A 565 -86.67 38.81 -32.86
C VAL A 565 -87.69 38.95 -34.01
N VAL A 566 -87.95 37.85 -34.69
CA VAL A 566 -89.01 37.66 -35.68
C VAL A 566 -90.07 36.69 -35.15
N TRP A 567 -91.36 37.05 -35.33
CA TRP A 567 -92.53 36.27 -34.89
C TRP A 567 -93.31 35.69 -36.09
N SER A 568 -93.94 34.54 -35.93
CA SER A 568 -94.80 33.83 -36.91
C SER A 568 -96.09 33.31 -36.25
N ASP A 569 -97.13 32.96 -37.02
CA ASP A 569 -98.43 32.48 -36.49
C ASP A 569 -98.40 30.97 -36.13
N MET A 570 -99.21 30.52 -35.16
CA MET A 570 -99.23 29.12 -34.66
C MET A 570 -100.33 28.26 -35.33
N GLN A 571 -99.97 27.09 -35.88
CA GLN A 571 -100.85 26.19 -36.67
C GLN A 571 -101.37 25.00 -35.85
N SER A 572 -102.59 24.51 -36.12
CA SER A 572 -103.20 23.33 -35.47
C SER A 572 -103.46 22.17 -36.45
N TYR A 573 -103.31 20.93 -35.98
CA TYR A 573 -103.45 19.69 -36.76
C TYR A 573 -104.37 18.68 -36.07
N LYS A 574 -105.08 17.86 -36.86
CA LYS A 574 -105.94 16.78 -36.35
C LYS A 574 -105.18 15.46 -36.24
N VAL A 575 -105.26 14.82 -35.08
CA VAL A 575 -104.69 13.49 -34.80
C VAL A 575 -105.82 12.51 -34.61
N ASN A 576 -105.93 11.53 -35.50
CA ASN A 576 -106.90 10.44 -35.40
C ASN A 576 -106.30 9.26 -34.64
N PHE A 577 -107.11 8.55 -33.85
CA PHE A 577 -106.75 7.39 -33.06
C PHE A 577 -107.42 6.14 -33.64
N ASP A 578 -106.63 5.29 -34.30
CA ASP A 578 -107.06 4.00 -34.83
C ASP A 578 -106.70 2.90 -33.81
N ALA A 579 -107.70 2.36 -33.11
CA ALA A 579 -107.51 1.31 -32.11
C ALA A 579 -106.99 -0.03 -32.69
N ASN A 580 -106.78 -0.13 -34.02
CA ASN A 580 -106.05 -1.21 -34.69
C ASN A 580 -106.52 -2.61 -34.28
N GLY A 581 -107.84 -2.83 -34.32
CA GLY A 581 -108.50 -4.08 -33.89
C GLY A 581 -109.24 -3.98 -32.56
N GLY A 582 -108.90 -3.00 -31.70
CA GLY A 582 -109.63 -2.69 -30.47
C GLY A 582 -110.70 -1.60 -30.61
N THR A 583 -111.11 -1.03 -29.48
CA THR A 583 -112.06 0.10 -29.37
C THR A 583 -111.41 1.26 -28.61
N VAL A 584 -111.71 2.50 -29.01
CA VAL A 584 -111.22 3.73 -28.34
C VAL A 584 -112.36 4.74 -28.25
N GLU A 585 -112.56 5.34 -27.08
CA GLU A 585 -113.68 6.28 -26.87
C GLU A 585 -113.49 7.60 -27.64
N THR A 586 -112.26 8.11 -27.68
CA THR A 586 -111.92 9.35 -28.41
C THR A 586 -111.16 9.01 -29.68
N SER A 587 -111.84 9.11 -30.83
CA SER A 587 -111.29 8.73 -32.15
C SER A 587 -110.42 9.81 -32.81
N TYR A 588 -110.41 11.05 -32.30
CA TYR A 588 -109.48 12.09 -32.73
C TYR A 588 -109.36 13.23 -31.71
N LYS A 589 -108.29 14.02 -31.79
CA LYS A 589 -108.12 15.32 -31.13
C LYS A 589 -107.40 16.32 -32.03
N TYR A 590 -107.42 17.61 -31.67
CA TYR A 590 -106.55 18.61 -32.27
C TYR A 590 -105.34 18.84 -31.36
N VAL A 591 -104.20 19.07 -31.99
CA VAL A 591 -102.93 19.40 -31.34
C VAL A 591 -102.30 20.59 -32.05
N ASN A 592 -101.59 21.45 -31.32
CA ASN A 592 -100.92 22.61 -31.89
C ASN A 592 -99.46 22.29 -32.18
N GLU A 593 -98.96 22.80 -33.30
CA GLU A 593 -97.55 22.65 -33.67
C GLU A 593 -96.63 23.21 -32.58
N GLY A 594 -95.67 22.40 -32.11
CA GLY A 594 -94.72 22.78 -31.08
C GLY A 594 -95.22 22.64 -29.63
N GLU A 595 -96.50 22.33 -29.42
CA GLU A 595 -97.00 21.88 -28.11
C GLU A 595 -96.82 20.36 -27.96
N THR A 596 -97.07 19.81 -26.76
CA THR A 596 -97.09 18.35 -26.59
C THR A 596 -98.45 17.77 -27.02
N TYR A 597 -98.47 16.47 -27.34
CA TYR A 597 -99.72 15.78 -27.69
C TYR A 597 -100.73 15.79 -26.54
N GLY A 598 -100.30 16.05 -25.30
CA GLY A 598 -101.15 16.07 -24.11
C GLY A 598 -101.81 14.71 -23.85
N GLU A 599 -102.78 14.65 -22.96
CA GLU A 599 -103.45 13.39 -22.60
C GLU A 599 -103.96 12.64 -23.85
N LEU A 600 -103.58 11.36 -23.98
CA LEU A 600 -103.94 10.46 -25.08
C LEU A 600 -104.99 9.46 -24.61
N PRO A 601 -106.01 9.13 -25.43
CA PRO A 601 -107.03 8.17 -25.03
C PRO A 601 -106.46 6.76 -24.86
N VAL A 602 -106.96 5.99 -23.91
CA VAL A 602 -106.53 4.59 -23.71
C VAL A 602 -107.56 3.67 -24.39
N PRO A 603 -107.17 2.92 -25.44
CA PRO A 603 -108.07 1.97 -26.09
C PRO A 603 -108.17 0.65 -25.30
N THR A 604 -109.21 -0.14 -25.58
CA THR A 604 -109.41 -1.50 -25.04
C THR A 604 -109.54 -2.53 -26.16
N ASN A 605 -108.90 -3.70 -26.00
CA ASN A 605 -108.98 -4.83 -26.93
C ASN A 605 -109.01 -6.11 -26.09
N ASP A 606 -110.19 -6.75 -26.00
CA ASP A 606 -110.58 -7.79 -25.04
C ASP A 606 -109.43 -8.60 -24.41
N ASP A 607 -108.70 -9.38 -25.22
CA ASP A 607 -107.68 -10.32 -24.75
C ASP A 607 -106.24 -9.82 -24.91
N GLN A 608 -106.01 -8.55 -25.30
CA GLN A 608 -104.70 -8.00 -25.61
C GLN A 608 -104.34 -6.74 -24.79
N PHE A 609 -103.07 -6.61 -24.42
CA PHE A 609 -102.56 -5.49 -23.64
C PHE A 609 -102.15 -4.32 -24.53
N PHE A 610 -102.59 -3.12 -24.16
CA PHE A 610 -102.25 -1.89 -24.88
C PHE A 610 -100.79 -1.49 -24.62
N LEU A 611 -99.98 -1.44 -25.67
CA LEU A 611 -98.56 -1.06 -25.61
C LEU A 611 -98.36 0.46 -25.72
N GLY A 612 -99.28 1.15 -26.38
CA GLY A 612 -99.21 2.59 -26.65
C GLY A 612 -99.70 2.95 -28.05
N TRP A 613 -99.64 4.25 -28.35
CA TRP A 613 -99.96 4.80 -29.66
C TRP A 613 -98.71 4.91 -30.50
N TYR A 614 -98.78 4.46 -31.75
CA TYR A 614 -97.65 4.46 -32.68
C TYR A 614 -98.02 5.13 -33.99
N THR A 615 -97.02 5.67 -34.68
CA THR A 615 -97.23 6.37 -35.95
C THR A 615 -97.53 5.44 -37.14
N ALA A 616 -97.47 4.11 -36.96
CA ALA A 616 -97.84 3.12 -37.97
C ALA A 616 -98.54 1.89 -37.35
N LYS A 617 -99.26 1.11 -38.18
CA LYS A 617 -100.02 -0.08 -37.74
C LYS A 617 -99.17 -1.24 -37.24
N ILE A 618 -97.97 -1.37 -37.78
CA ILE A 618 -96.95 -2.35 -37.40
C ILE A 618 -95.63 -1.56 -37.42
N GLY A 619 -94.99 -1.44 -36.26
CA GLY A 619 -93.83 -0.58 -36.05
C GLY A 619 -94.17 0.93 -36.03
N GLY A 620 -93.15 1.76 -36.23
CA GLY A 620 -93.25 3.22 -36.14
C GLY A 620 -92.81 3.74 -34.77
N THR A 621 -92.79 5.06 -34.61
CA THR A 621 -92.38 5.71 -33.36
C THR A 621 -93.56 5.76 -32.39
N LYS A 622 -93.31 5.40 -31.13
CA LYS A 622 -94.26 5.56 -30.03
C LYS A 622 -94.53 7.05 -29.78
N VAL A 623 -95.81 7.40 -29.61
CA VAL A 623 -96.28 8.74 -29.26
C VAL A 623 -96.90 8.68 -27.87
N THR A 624 -96.39 9.54 -26.99
CA THR A 624 -96.84 9.72 -25.61
C THR A 624 -97.44 11.11 -25.43
N SER A 625 -98.07 11.36 -24.28
CA SER A 625 -98.61 12.68 -23.96
C SER A 625 -97.57 13.80 -23.93
N ASN A 626 -96.30 13.43 -23.70
CA ASN A 626 -95.17 14.36 -23.65
C ASN A 626 -94.44 14.48 -24.99
N THR A 627 -94.82 13.71 -26.01
CA THR A 627 -94.26 13.85 -27.35
C THR A 627 -94.60 15.24 -27.88
N VAL A 628 -93.65 15.94 -28.49
CA VAL A 628 -93.88 17.26 -29.10
C VAL A 628 -94.49 17.07 -30.48
N VAL A 629 -95.45 17.93 -30.82
CA VAL A 629 -96.21 17.89 -32.06
C VAL A 629 -95.37 18.54 -33.16
N GLU A 630 -94.66 17.71 -33.90
CA GLU A 630 -93.87 18.10 -35.09
C GLU A 630 -94.63 17.85 -36.40
N LEU A 631 -95.97 17.94 -36.35
CA LEU A 631 -96.82 17.68 -37.49
C LEU A 631 -96.71 18.80 -38.52
N THR A 632 -96.77 18.41 -39.80
CA THR A 632 -96.91 19.32 -40.94
C THR A 632 -98.24 19.09 -41.69
N ALA A 633 -99.00 18.07 -41.26
CA ALA A 633 -100.34 17.71 -41.71
C ALA A 633 -101.02 16.80 -40.65
N ASP A 634 -102.32 16.56 -40.80
CA ASP A 634 -103.09 15.62 -39.95
C ASP A 634 -102.46 14.21 -39.93
N GLN A 635 -102.46 13.55 -38.78
CA GLN A 635 -101.85 12.22 -38.57
C GLN A 635 -102.88 11.21 -38.04
N THR A 636 -102.60 9.91 -38.25
CA THR A 636 -103.28 8.82 -37.53
C THR A 636 -102.27 8.09 -36.65
N LEU A 637 -102.61 7.90 -35.39
CA LEU A 637 -101.89 7.05 -34.46
C LEU A 637 -102.63 5.71 -34.33
N TYR A 638 -101.87 4.63 -34.29
CA TYR A 638 -102.37 3.26 -34.25
C TYR A 638 -102.05 2.65 -32.90
N ALA A 639 -103.06 2.03 -32.26
CA ALA A 639 -102.83 1.27 -31.06
C ALA A 639 -102.00 0.03 -31.39
N CYS A 640 -100.95 -0.22 -30.62
CA CYS A 640 -100.21 -1.49 -30.69
C CYS A 640 -100.57 -2.35 -29.48
N TRP A 641 -100.65 -3.65 -29.72
CA TRP A 641 -101.19 -4.64 -28.81
C TRP A 641 -100.21 -5.79 -28.63
N ALA A 642 -100.10 -6.33 -27.42
CA ALA A 642 -99.40 -7.58 -27.14
C ALA A 642 -100.34 -8.60 -26.49
N ASP A 643 -100.13 -9.89 -26.77
CA ASP A 643 -100.89 -10.99 -26.16
C ASP A 643 -100.58 -11.14 -24.66
N THR A 644 -99.48 -10.56 -24.20
CA THR A 644 -99.08 -10.51 -22.79
C THR A 644 -98.77 -9.08 -22.39
N GLY A 645 -99.00 -8.77 -21.12
CA GLY A 645 -98.64 -7.49 -20.53
C GLY A 645 -98.82 -7.56 -19.02
N PHE A 646 -98.19 -6.61 -18.36
CA PHE A 646 -98.09 -6.56 -16.92
C PHE A 646 -98.66 -5.25 -16.40
N THR A 647 -99.10 -5.29 -15.14
CA THR A 647 -99.68 -4.16 -14.44
C THR A 647 -98.97 -4.00 -13.09
N GLY A 648 -98.81 -2.78 -12.63
CA GLY A 648 -98.11 -2.46 -11.39
C GLY A 648 -97.22 -1.24 -11.59
N GLU A 649 -96.64 -0.75 -10.50
CA GLU A 649 -95.68 0.35 -10.54
C GLU A 649 -94.25 -0.21 -10.47
N VAL A 650 -93.42 0.20 -11.42
CA VAL A 650 -91.97 -0.02 -11.35
C VAL A 650 -91.41 1.02 -10.39
N SER A 651 -90.86 0.56 -9.25
CA SER A 651 -90.25 1.45 -8.27
C SER A 651 -89.12 2.29 -8.90
N GLU A 652 -89.07 3.59 -8.59
CA GLU A 652 -87.98 4.48 -9.01
C GLU A 652 -86.62 4.09 -8.42
N GLU A 653 -86.58 3.20 -7.42
CA GLU A 653 -85.34 2.66 -6.86
C GLU A 653 -84.71 1.56 -7.73
N ILE A 654 -85.46 1.04 -8.72
CA ILE A 654 -84.96 0.00 -9.61
C ILE A 654 -84.06 0.63 -10.68
N GLU A 655 -82.84 0.10 -10.77
CA GLU A 655 -81.88 0.42 -11.81
C GLU A 655 -81.79 -0.75 -12.79
N LEU A 656 -82.86 -0.95 -13.55
CA LEU A 656 -82.90 -1.89 -14.67
C LEU A 656 -82.80 -1.12 -15.98
N TYR A 657 -81.81 -1.46 -16.79
CA TYR A 657 -81.59 -0.86 -18.10
C TYR A 657 -81.51 -1.94 -19.17
N VAL A 658 -82.19 -1.71 -20.29
CA VAL A 658 -82.20 -2.58 -21.48
C VAL A 658 -81.83 -1.74 -22.70
N ALA A 659 -80.73 -2.10 -23.38
CA ALA A 659 -80.15 -1.32 -24.49
C ALA A 659 -79.94 0.18 -24.15
N GLY A 660 -79.64 0.50 -22.89
CA GLY A 660 -79.48 1.87 -22.41
C GLY A 660 -80.78 2.59 -22.03
N ILE A 661 -81.95 1.98 -22.29
CA ILE A 661 -83.27 2.49 -21.89
C ILE A 661 -83.54 2.05 -20.45
N ARG A 662 -83.82 3.01 -19.57
CA ARG A 662 -84.25 2.73 -18.20
C ARG A 662 -85.67 2.17 -18.20
N VAL A 663 -85.89 1.05 -17.51
CA VAL A 663 -87.23 0.48 -17.34
C VAL A 663 -88.02 1.32 -16.32
N THR A 664 -89.23 1.71 -16.69
CA THR A 664 -90.17 2.52 -15.90
C THR A 664 -91.58 1.96 -16.05
N THR A 665 -92.51 2.43 -15.21
CA THR A 665 -93.94 2.08 -15.32
C THR A 665 -94.52 2.41 -16.70
N GLU A 666 -94.00 3.44 -17.38
CA GLU A 666 -94.51 3.89 -18.69
C GLU A 666 -94.06 2.99 -19.86
N ASN A 667 -92.88 2.39 -19.77
CA ASN A 667 -92.32 1.57 -20.85
C ASN A 667 -92.24 0.08 -20.54
N MET A 668 -92.62 -0.38 -19.35
CA MET A 668 -92.46 -1.79 -18.94
C MET A 668 -93.13 -2.82 -19.86
N ASN A 669 -94.16 -2.46 -20.62
CA ASN A 669 -94.83 -3.39 -21.54
C ASN A 669 -94.28 -3.33 -22.98
N ASP A 670 -93.45 -2.34 -23.30
CA ASP A 670 -92.72 -2.24 -24.56
C ASP A 670 -91.45 -1.39 -24.34
N ILE A 671 -90.43 -2.03 -23.78
CA ILE A 671 -89.24 -1.34 -23.28
C ILE A 671 -88.41 -0.76 -24.44
N LEU A 672 -88.34 -1.48 -25.56
CA LEU A 672 -87.61 -1.04 -26.75
C LEU A 672 -88.38 0.05 -27.53
N GLY A 673 -89.69 0.20 -27.27
CA GLY A 673 -90.53 1.18 -27.95
C GLY A 673 -90.76 0.84 -29.43
N ASP A 674 -90.63 -0.43 -29.82
CA ASP A 674 -90.76 -0.89 -31.20
C ASP A 674 -92.17 -1.42 -31.55
N GLY A 675 -93.07 -1.43 -30.56
CA GLY A 675 -94.46 -1.88 -30.70
C GLY A 675 -94.61 -3.40 -30.80
N SER A 676 -93.54 -4.18 -30.62
CA SER A 676 -93.57 -5.64 -30.69
C SER A 676 -94.04 -6.29 -29.39
N GLY A 677 -93.86 -5.62 -28.24
CA GLY A 677 -94.08 -6.22 -26.92
C GLY A 677 -93.17 -7.42 -26.65
N SER A 678 -92.08 -7.58 -27.41
CA SER A 678 -91.14 -8.70 -27.26
C SER A 678 -90.28 -8.58 -26.00
N VAL A 679 -90.11 -7.36 -25.49
CA VAL A 679 -89.38 -7.04 -24.27
C VAL A 679 -90.30 -6.35 -23.27
N GLN A 680 -90.72 -7.09 -22.25
CA GLN A 680 -91.64 -6.62 -21.23
C GLN A 680 -91.09 -6.91 -19.83
N PHE A 681 -91.55 -6.18 -18.82
CA PHE A 681 -91.12 -6.33 -17.44
C PHE A 681 -92.33 -6.47 -16.52
N ASP A 682 -92.31 -7.53 -15.71
CA ASP A 682 -93.29 -7.83 -14.68
C ASP A 682 -92.77 -7.42 -13.30
N PRO A 683 -93.18 -6.25 -12.78
CA PRO A 683 -92.81 -5.81 -11.44
C PRO A 683 -93.48 -6.64 -10.33
N SER A 684 -94.54 -7.41 -10.62
CA SER A 684 -95.30 -8.14 -9.58
C SER A 684 -94.55 -9.35 -9.02
N THR A 685 -93.51 -9.80 -9.72
CA THR A 685 -92.66 -10.95 -9.33
C THR A 685 -91.46 -10.54 -8.46
N MET A 686 -91.42 -9.28 -8.00
CA MET A 686 -90.41 -8.80 -7.06
C MET A 686 -90.32 -9.68 -5.81
N THR A 687 -89.10 -9.94 -5.36
CA THR A 687 -88.86 -10.67 -4.12
C THR A 687 -87.96 -9.88 -3.18
N THR A 688 -88.27 -9.94 -1.89
CA THR A 688 -87.46 -9.36 -0.81
C THR A 688 -86.86 -10.47 0.04
N ASN A 689 -85.70 -10.22 0.64
CA ASN A 689 -85.09 -11.16 1.58
C ASN A 689 -85.79 -11.11 2.95
N ILE A 690 -85.37 -11.98 3.89
CA ILE A 690 -85.96 -12.08 5.24
C ILE A 690 -85.93 -10.79 6.06
N ASN A 691 -85.08 -9.83 5.69
CA ASN A 691 -84.94 -8.53 6.32
C ASN A 691 -85.72 -7.41 5.60
N GLY A 692 -86.51 -7.76 4.57
CA GLY A 692 -87.33 -6.82 3.80
C GLY A 692 -86.57 -6.05 2.72
N TYR A 693 -85.29 -6.34 2.48
CA TYR A 693 -84.53 -5.68 1.40
C TYR A 693 -84.88 -6.30 0.05
N LEU A 694 -85.05 -5.45 -0.96
CA LEU A 694 -85.25 -5.88 -2.35
C LEU A 694 -84.07 -6.76 -2.79
N TYR A 695 -84.41 -8.00 -3.15
CA TYR A 695 -83.46 -9.04 -3.52
C TYR A 695 -83.48 -9.28 -5.03
N ASN A 696 -84.66 -9.53 -5.61
CA ASN A 696 -84.87 -9.63 -7.05
C ASN A 696 -85.92 -8.59 -7.49
N VAL A 697 -85.62 -7.86 -8.57
CA VAL A 697 -86.43 -6.74 -9.06
C VAL A 697 -87.68 -7.16 -9.83
N GLY A 698 -87.83 -8.44 -10.14
CA GLY A 698 -88.94 -8.96 -10.94
C GLY A 698 -88.46 -9.62 -12.22
N THR A 699 -89.39 -9.82 -13.16
CA THR A 699 -89.17 -10.68 -14.32
C THR A 699 -89.15 -9.90 -15.62
N LEU A 700 -88.02 -9.94 -16.33
CA LEU A 700 -87.87 -9.42 -17.68
C LEU A 700 -88.20 -10.52 -18.69
N HIS A 701 -89.29 -10.34 -19.43
CA HIS A 701 -89.73 -11.23 -20.48
C HIS A 701 -89.07 -10.85 -21.81
N LEU A 702 -88.32 -11.80 -22.37
CA LEU A 702 -87.68 -11.70 -23.68
C LEU A 702 -88.31 -12.75 -24.59
N ASN A 703 -89.24 -12.36 -25.46
CA ASN A 703 -89.97 -13.28 -26.33
C ASN A 703 -89.67 -12.95 -27.80
N ASP A 704 -88.78 -13.72 -28.43
CA ASP A 704 -88.32 -13.48 -29.80
C ASP A 704 -87.65 -12.11 -30.01
N ALA A 705 -87.01 -11.59 -28.94
CA ALA A 705 -86.45 -10.24 -28.91
C ALA A 705 -85.02 -10.19 -29.45
N ILE A 706 -84.70 -9.18 -30.25
CA ILE A 706 -83.32 -8.81 -30.61
C ILE A 706 -82.97 -7.49 -29.94
N ILE A 707 -82.12 -7.54 -28.93
CA ILE A 707 -81.73 -6.41 -28.11
C ILE A 707 -80.28 -6.06 -28.44
N SER A 708 -80.07 -4.96 -29.16
CA SER A 708 -78.73 -4.48 -29.51
C SER A 708 -78.47 -3.11 -28.90
N GLY A 709 -77.41 -2.98 -28.11
CA GLY A 709 -77.04 -1.72 -27.45
C GLY A 709 -76.29 -1.93 -26.15
N TYR A 710 -76.04 -0.85 -25.41
CA TYR A 710 -75.43 -0.91 -24.09
C TYR A 710 -75.83 0.29 -23.22
N TYR A 711 -75.98 0.02 -21.94
CA TYR A 711 -75.89 1.03 -20.89
C TYR A 711 -74.41 1.28 -20.59
N SER A 712 -74.01 2.51 -20.23
CA SER A 712 -72.59 2.88 -20.13
C SER A 712 -72.11 3.22 -18.73
N LYS A 713 -72.97 3.68 -17.82
CA LYS A 713 -72.58 4.13 -16.47
C LYS A 713 -73.70 3.98 -15.47
N ASN A 714 -73.49 3.33 -14.34
CA ASN A 714 -74.49 3.36 -13.25
C ASN A 714 -74.62 4.76 -12.61
N THR A 715 -75.56 4.88 -11.68
CA THR A 715 -75.87 6.12 -10.95
C THR A 715 -74.66 6.69 -10.18
N TYR A 716 -73.67 5.86 -9.84
CA TYR A 716 -72.42 6.28 -9.20
C TYR A 716 -71.33 6.71 -10.19
N GLY A 717 -71.65 6.78 -11.49
CA GLY A 717 -70.69 7.10 -12.55
C GLY A 717 -69.70 5.98 -12.85
N THR A 718 -69.90 4.79 -12.27
CA THR A 718 -69.08 3.60 -12.57
C THR A 718 -69.43 3.12 -13.96
N ILE A 719 -68.41 2.92 -14.80
CA ILE A 719 -68.60 2.46 -16.16
C ILE A 719 -69.06 1.00 -16.15
N ILE A 720 -70.33 0.79 -16.48
CA ILE A 720 -71.00 -0.51 -16.56
C ILE A 720 -71.47 -0.64 -17.99
N ASN A 721 -70.64 -1.24 -18.85
CA ASN A 721 -70.98 -1.43 -20.27
C ASN A 721 -71.72 -2.75 -20.45
N ALA A 722 -73.04 -2.74 -20.23
CA ALA A 722 -73.88 -3.92 -20.36
C ALA A 722 -75.14 -3.67 -21.21
N THR A 723 -75.56 -4.63 -22.04
CA THR A 723 -76.82 -4.50 -22.81
C THR A 723 -78.03 -4.58 -21.92
N ILE A 724 -78.00 -5.49 -20.95
CA ILE A 724 -78.97 -5.56 -19.86
C ILE A 724 -78.20 -5.37 -18.56
N TYR A 725 -78.56 -4.36 -17.76
CA TYR A 725 -77.96 -4.11 -16.46
C TYR A 725 -79.01 -4.04 -15.37
N CYS A 726 -78.76 -4.70 -14.24
CA CYS A 726 -79.56 -4.61 -13.03
C CYS A 726 -78.65 -4.52 -11.79
N SER A 727 -78.87 -3.51 -10.93
CA SER A 727 -78.14 -3.34 -9.66
C SER A 727 -78.56 -4.31 -8.54
N LYS A 728 -79.48 -5.23 -8.83
CA LYS A 728 -80.08 -6.21 -7.92
C LYS A 728 -80.20 -7.56 -8.62
N GLY A 729 -80.93 -8.50 -8.03
CA GLY A 729 -81.27 -9.76 -8.69
C GLY A 729 -82.30 -9.53 -9.79
N LEU A 730 -82.27 -10.34 -10.84
CA LEU A 730 -83.16 -10.24 -11.99
C LEU A 730 -83.62 -11.64 -12.41
N THR A 731 -84.90 -11.79 -12.69
CA THR A 731 -85.41 -12.96 -13.42
C THR A 731 -85.56 -12.60 -14.90
N ILE A 732 -85.12 -13.47 -15.81
CA ILE A 732 -85.30 -13.35 -17.25
C ILE A 732 -86.12 -14.55 -17.73
N ALA A 733 -87.32 -14.31 -18.23
CA ALA A 733 -88.19 -15.34 -18.79
C ALA A 733 -88.11 -15.30 -20.33
N ASN A 734 -87.72 -16.41 -20.96
CA ASN A 734 -87.60 -16.52 -22.41
C ASN A 734 -88.30 -17.78 -22.96
N LYS A 735 -89.33 -17.59 -23.78
CA LYS A 735 -90.04 -18.68 -24.48
C LYS A 735 -89.67 -18.80 -25.96
N GLY A 736 -89.11 -17.76 -26.57
CA GLY A 736 -88.77 -17.69 -28.00
C GLY A 736 -87.27 -17.75 -28.30
N PHE A 737 -86.86 -17.30 -29.48
CA PHE A 737 -85.47 -17.11 -29.88
C PHE A 737 -85.05 -15.65 -29.67
N SER A 738 -84.38 -15.38 -28.56
CA SER A 738 -83.94 -14.02 -28.22
C SER A 738 -82.42 -13.88 -28.29
N ILE A 739 -81.95 -12.71 -28.75
CA ILE A 739 -80.54 -12.33 -28.82
C ILE A 739 -80.34 -11.03 -28.05
N VAL A 740 -79.33 -11.00 -27.19
CA VAL A 740 -78.86 -9.82 -26.48
C VAL A 740 -77.43 -9.55 -26.92
N GLU A 741 -77.21 -8.43 -27.58
CA GLU A 741 -75.94 -8.06 -28.20
C GLU A 741 -75.42 -6.73 -27.66
N ASN A 742 -74.25 -6.80 -27.00
CA ASN A 742 -73.52 -5.61 -26.61
C ASN A 742 -72.67 -5.12 -27.78
N THR A 743 -73.08 -4.00 -28.36
CA THR A 743 -72.43 -3.38 -29.51
C THR A 743 -71.20 -2.55 -29.16
N PHE A 744 -70.85 -2.41 -27.88
CA PHE A 744 -69.67 -1.65 -27.45
C PHE A 744 -68.39 -2.36 -27.91
N SER A 745 -67.63 -1.70 -28.78
CA SER A 745 -66.32 -2.17 -29.26
C SER A 745 -65.29 -1.04 -29.21
N ASP A 746 -64.45 -1.01 -28.17
CA ASP A 746 -63.37 -0.03 -28.07
C ASP A 746 -62.10 -0.66 -27.49
N THR A 747 -61.11 -0.89 -28.36
CA THR A 747 -59.80 -1.44 -27.99
C THR A 747 -58.91 -0.42 -27.27
N ASN A 748 -59.29 0.86 -27.25
CA ASN A 748 -58.48 1.99 -26.76
C ASN A 748 -59.04 2.65 -25.48
N ALA A 749 -60.32 2.52 -25.14
CA ALA A 749 -60.90 3.10 -23.91
C ALA A 749 -60.60 2.35 -22.60
N ASN A 750 -60.43 3.07 -21.49
CA ASN A 750 -60.26 2.54 -20.12
C ASN A 750 -61.57 2.00 -19.51
N VAL A 751 -62.27 1.15 -20.25
CA VAL A 751 -63.44 0.42 -19.75
C VAL A 751 -62.96 -0.76 -18.91
N TYR A 752 -63.61 -1.01 -17.78
CA TYR A 752 -63.27 -2.15 -16.93
C TYR A 752 -63.76 -3.48 -17.53
N GLY A 753 -65.01 -3.55 -17.99
CA GLY A 753 -65.51 -4.73 -18.69
C GLY A 753 -66.71 -4.47 -19.61
N VAL A 754 -66.96 -5.39 -20.53
CA VAL A 754 -68.05 -5.35 -21.52
C VAL A 754 -68.89 -6.61 -21.40
N THR A 755 -70.20 -6.45 -21.15
CA THR A 755 -71.07 -7.58 -20.77
C THR A 755 -72.36 -7.65 -21.59
N GLY A 756 -72.85 -8.84 -21.94
CA GLY A 756 -74.20 -8.98 -22.51
C GLY A 756 -75.27 -8.64 -21.47
N VAL A 757 -75.37 -9.43 -20.40
CA VAL A 757 -76.23 -9.18 -19.24
C VAL A 757 -75.42 -9.12 -17.95
N TRP A 758 -75.68 -8.10 -17.12
CA TRP A 758 -75.10 -7.96 -15.80
C TRP A 758 -76.20 -7.76 -14.74
N ALA A 759 -76.37 -8.77 -13.87
CA ALA A 759 -77.14 -8.65 -12.63
C ALA A 759 -76.19 -8.71 -11.41
N GLU A 760 -76.25 -7.72 -10.52
CA GLU A 760 -75.33 -7.64 -9.36
C GLU A 760 -75.61 -8.70 -8.28
N TYR A 761 -76.80 -9.31 -8.23
CA TYR A 761 -77.15 -10.38 -7.28
C TYR A 761 -77.53 -11.65 -8.08
N GLU A 762 -78.62 -12.31 -7.74
CA GLU A 762 -79.10 -13.52 -8.41
C GLU A 762 -79.58 -13.23 -9.85
N LEU A 763 -79.11 -14.00 -10.83
CA LEU A 763 -79.74 -14.05 -12.15
C LEU A 763 -80.50 -15.36 -12.30
N VAL A 764 -81.82 -15.28 -12.43
CA VAL A 764 -82.66 -16.43 -12.77
C VAL A 764 -83.03 -16.33 -14.24
N ILE A 765 -82.84 -17.39 -15.01
CA ILE A 765 -83.26 -17.49 -16.40
C ILE A 765 -84.22 -18.67 -16.50
N GLU A 766 -85.43 -18.43 -16.98
CA GLU A 766 -86.48 -19.45 -17.05
C GLU A 766 -87.21 -19.44 -18.39
N GLY A 767 -87.95 -20.53 -18.67
CA GLY A 767 -88.72 -20.68 -19.89
C GLY A 767 -88.33 -21.91 -20.70
N THR A 768 -88.52 -21.83 -22.02
CA THR A 768 -88.40 -22.98 -22.94
C THR A 768 -87.72 -22.66 -24.27
N GLY A 769 -87.39 -21.38 -24.51
CA GLY A 769 -86.81 -20.91 -25.77
C GLY A 769 -85.28 -20.98 -25.82
N THR A 770 -84.67 -20.32 -26.81
CA THR A 770 -83.22 -20.09 -26.88
C THR A 770 -82.90 -18.63 -26.59
N LEU A 771 -81.92 -18.38 -25.73
CA LEU A 771 -81.50 -17.03 -25.36
C LEU A 771 -79.98 -16.89 -25.55
N THR A 772 -79.56 -15.99 -26.42
CA THR A 772 -78.14 -15.76 -26.70
C THR A 772 -77.69 -14.43 -26.10
N PHE A 773 -76.59 -14.43 -25.34
CA PHE A 773 -75.94 -13.25 -24.82
C PHE A 773 -74.55 -13.09 -25.44
N ASN A 774 -74.34 -12.01 -26.18
CA ASN A 774 -73.08 -11.66 -26.79
C ASN A 774 -72.50 -10.42 -26.12
N SER A 775 -71.27 -10.53 -25.60
CA SER A 775 -70.52 -9.37 -25.17
C SER A 775 -69.79 -8.72 -26.35
N GLY A 776 -69.57 -7.42 -26.25
CA GLY A 776 -68.72 -6.66 -27.17
C GLY A 776 -67.22 -6.89 -26.92
N ALA A 777 -66.37 -6.13 -27.62
CA ALA A 777 -64.91 -6.23 -27.56
C ALA A 777 -64.27 -5.03 -26.85
N GLY A 778 -63.11 -5.22 -26.23
CA GLY A 778 -62.43 -4.19 -25.42
C GLY A 778 -62.41 -4.57 -23.94
N GLY A 779 -62.38 -3.60 -23.03
CA GLY A 779 -62.33 -3.91 -21.59
C GLY A 779 -60.93 -4.32 -21.09
N SER A 780 -60.49 -3.69 -20.00
CA SER A 780 -59.17 -3.93 -19.39
C SER A 780 -59.18 -5.03 -18.31
N GLY A 781 -60.33 -5.32 -17.72
CA GLY A 781 -60.54 -6.32 -16.68
C GLY A 781 -61.11 -7.61 -17.26
N PHE A 782 -62.39 -7.62 -17.62
CA PHE A 782 -63.05 -8.81 -18.18
C PHE A 782 -64.19 -8.49 -19.14
N ASN A 783 -64.49 -9.39 -20.06
CA ASN A 783 -65.69 -9.36 -20.90
C ASN A 783 -66.51 -10.62 -20.68
N SER A 784 -67.83 -10.50 -20.66
CA SER A 784 -68.66 -11.70 -20.53
C SER A 784 -70.02 -11.67 -21.21
N GLY A 785 -70.47 -12.83 -21.69
CA GLY A 785 -71.85 -12.96 -22.17
C GLY A 785 -72.84 -12.73 -21.02
N ILE A 786 -72.61 -13.45 -19.92
CA ILE A 786 -73.37 -13.32 -18.67
C ILE A 786 -72.42 -12.89 -17.55
N PHE A 787 -72.82 -11.90 -16.77
CA PHE A 787 -72.27 -11.60 -15.45
C PHE A 787 -73.40 -11.64 -14.42
N ALA A 788 -73.36 -12.62 -13.54
CA ALA A 788 -74.29 -12.72 -12.42
C ALA A 788 -73.52 -12.82 -11.11
N GLY A 789 -73.89 -12.01 -10.12
CA GLY A 789 -73.39 -12.19 -8.76
C GLY A 789 -72.19 -11.35 -8.39
N SER A 790 -72.43 -10.40 -7.49
CA SER A 790 -71.48 -9.74 -6.61
C SER A 790 -71.84 -9.96 -5.12
N SER A 791 -73.07 -10.43 -4.80
CA SER A 791 -73.47 -10.97 -3.48
C SER A 791 -74.73 -11.90 -3.53
N GLY A 792 -74.69 -13.08 -2.87
CA GLY A 792 -75.79 -14.08 -2.69
C GLY A 792 -76.11 -14.99 -3.91
N ASP A 793 -76.64 -16.21 -3.70
CA ASP A 793 -76.92 -17.29 -4.69
C ASP A 793 -77.17 -16.83 -6.15
N TYR A 794 -76.47 -17.41 -7.14
CA TYR A 794 -75.90 -16.57 -8.20
C TYR A 794 -76.38 -16.78 -9.67
N LEU A 795 -76.65 -18.00 -10.17
CA LEU A 795 -77.20 -18.19 -11.54
C LEU A 795 -78.06 -19.45 -11.63
N HIS A 796 -79.34 -19.28 -11.98
CA HIS A 796 -80.28 -20.39 -12.17
C HIS A 796 -80.77 -20.41 -13.62
N ILE A 797 -80.66 -21.54 -14.31
CA ILE A 797 -81.20 -21.70 -15.67
C ILE A 797 -82.21 -22.86 -15.67
N ASN A 798 -83.48 -22.48 -15.71
CA ASN A 798 -84.64 -23.34 -15.55
C ASN A 798 -85.41 -23.51 -16.86
N GLY A 799 -84.85 -24.29 -17.79
CA GLY A 799 -85.56 -24.78 -18.98
C GLY A 799 -85.09 -24.25 -20.34
N PRO A 800 -84.79 -22.95 -20.57
CA PRO A 800 -84.41 -22.47 -21.89
C PRO A 800 -82.97 -22.85 -22.23
N THR A 801 -82.65 -22.95 -23.52
CA THR A 801 -81.26 -23.08 -23.98
C THR A 801 -80.59 -21.71 -23.97
N VAL A 802 -79.61 -21.51 -23.10
CA VAL A 802 -78.86 -20.26 -22.98
C VAL A 802 -77.51 -20.39 -23.67
N LYS A 803 -77.17 -19.45 -24.54
CA LYS A 803 -75.86 -19.34 -25.17
C LYS A 803 -75.18 -18.08 -24.69
N ALA A 804 -73.99 -18.17 -24.11
CA ALA A 804 -73.28 -17.02 -23.56
C ALA A 804 -71.89 -16.90 -24.17
N PHE A 805 -71.61 -15.77 -24.83
CA PHE A 805 -70.37 -15.51 -25.56
C PHE A 805 -69.63 -14.31 -24.98
N GLY A 806 -68.41 -14.57 -24.47
CA GLY A 806 -67.45 -13.55 -24.09
C GLY A 806 -66.64 -13.06 -25.28
N GLY A 807 -66.66 -11.75 -25.51
CA GLY A 807 -65.86 -11.07 -26.52
C GLY A 807 -64.39 -10.90 -26.13
N ILE A 808 -63.59 -10.34 -27.03
CA ILE A 808 -62.12 -10.23 -26.87
C ILE A 808 -61.77 -9.12 -25.89
N ALA A 809 -61.09 -9.47 -24.79
CA ALA A 809 -60.56 -8.52 -23.81
C ALA A 809 -59.24 -7.88 -24.27
N LYS A 810 -58.86 -6.73 -23.70
CA LYS A 810 -57.53 -6.13 -23.94
C LYS A 810 -56.40 -6.97 -23.33
N ALA A 811 -55.15 -6.66 -23.67
CA ALA A 811 -53.97 -7.30 -23.09
C ALA A 811 -54.02 -7.26 -21.54
N GLY A 812 -54.04 -8.44 -20.93
CA GLY A 812 -54.16 -8.63 -19.47
C GLY A 812 -55.58 -8.84 -18.96
N GLY A 813 -56.60 -8.48 -19.74
CA GLY A 813 -58.00 -8.76 -19.45
C GLY A 813 -58.41 -10.20 -19.77
N LYS A 814 -59.62 -10.58 -19.36
CA LYS A 814 -60.13 -11.95 -19.46
C LYS A 814 -61.47 -12.03 -20.17
N SER A 815 -61.67 -13.05 -20.99
CA SER A 815 -62.90 -13.29 -21.73
C SER A 815 -63.64 -14.51 -21.17
N TYR A 816 -64.84 -14.26 -20.67
CA TYR A 816 -65.68 -15.24 -20.00
C TYR A 816 -66.99 -15.49 -20.75
N GLY A 817 -67.40 -16.74 -20.97
CA GLY A 817 -68.78 -16.99 -21.43
C GLY A 817 -69.78 -16.57 -20.35
N VAL A 818 -69.59 -17.12 -19.15
CA VAL A 818 -70.31 -16.78 -17.92
C VAL A 818 -69.29 -16.40 -16.85
N LEU A 819 -69.49 -15.24 -16.23
CA LEU A 819 -68.77 -14.78 -15.05
C LEU A 819 -69.72 -14.78 -13.86
N ALA A 820 -69.33 -15.43 -12.77
CA ALA A 820 -70.01 -15.27 -11.50
C ALA A 820 -69.04 -15.03 -10.35
N ALA A 821 -69.29 -14.01 -9.51
CA ALA A 821 -68.30 -13.54 -8.55
C ALA A 821 -68.80 -13.42 -7.09
N ASN A 822 -67.95 -13.88 -6.15
CA ASN A 822 -67.57 -13.23 -4.88
C ASN A 822 -67.92 -13.89 -3.49
N THR A 823 -66.83 -14.04 -2.72
CA THR A 823 -66.47 -14.15 -1.26
C THR A 823 -67.17 -15.01 -0.20
N SER A 824 -68.31 -15.68 -0.38
CA SER A 824 -68.78 -16.59 0.71
C SER A 824 -69.59 -17.81 0.27
N TYR A 825 -69.04 -18.97 0.67
CA TYR A 825 -69.51 -20.35 0.72
C TYR A 825 -70.65 -20.81 -0.22
N ILE A 826 -70.26 -21.73 -1.12
CA ILE A 826 -71.05 -22.57 -2.04
C ILE A 826 -71.65 -21.81 -3.23
N TYR A 827 -71.00 -21.95 -4.37
CA TYR A 827 -71.55 -21.55 -5.66
C TYR A 827 -72.38 -22.70 -6.23
N ALA A 828 -73.67 -22.47 -6.48
CA ALA A 828 -74.53 -23.41 -7.20
C ALA A 828 -75.00 -22.79 -8.52
N VAL A 829 -74.44 -23.24 -9.65
CA VAL A 829 -75.16 -23.11 -10.92
C VAL A 829 -76.20 -24.20 -10.94
N LYS A 830 -77.47 -23.82 -10.91
CA LYS A 830 -78.57 -24.79 -11.05
C LYS A 830 -78.98 -24.81 -12.50
N LEU A 831 -78.62 -25.90 -13.18
CA LEU A 831 -78.91 -26.11 -14.59
C LEU A 831 -79.85 -27.30 -14.74
N LYS A 832 -80.79 -27.21 -15.69
CA LYS A 832 -81.37 -28.40 -16.28
C LYS A 832 -80.44 -28.92 -17.39
N LYS A 833 -80.60 -30.18 -17.76
CA LYS A 833 -79.82 -30.80 -18.85
C LYS A 833 -80.09 -30.05 -20.17
N GLY A 834 -79.05 -29.74 -20.97
CA GLY A 834 -79.20 -29.08 -22.28
C GLY A 834 -79.41 -27.56 -22.26
N THR A 835 -79.31 -26.89 -21.11
CA THR A 835 -79.75 -25.49 -20.99
C THR A 835 -78.65 -24.44 -21.03
N LEU A 836 -77.36 -24.80 -21.07
CA LEU A 836 -76.26 -23.83 -21.13
C LEU A 836 -75.17 -24.24 -22.12
N GLU A 837 -74.84 -23.31 -23.01
CA GLU A 837 -73.73 -23.32 -23.93
C GLU A 837 -72.88 -22.05 -23.67
N ALA A 838 -71.70 -22.19 -23.07
CA ALA A 838 -70.86 -21.05 -22.69
C ALA A 838 -69.53 -21.03 -23.46
N HIS A 839 -69.18 -19.86 -24.01
CA HIS A 839 -68.01 -19.62 -24.84
C HIS A 839 -67.24 -18.40 -24.33
N GLY A 840 -66.00 -18.58 -23.91
CA GLY A 840 -65.08 -17.46 -23.62
C GLY A 840 -63.74 -17.71 -24.30
N TYR A 841 -63.04 -16.64 -24.71
CA TYR A 841 -61.69 -16.80 -25.28
C TYR A 841 -60.70 -17.33 -24.23
N ASP A 842 -60.85 -16.91 -22.97
CA ASP A 842 -60.02 -17.39 -21.87
C ASP A 842 -60.71 -18.54 -21.13
N VAL A 843 -61.95 -18.34 -20.67
CA VAL A 843 -62.70 -19.34 -19.88
C VAL A 843 -64.18 -19.32 -20.23
N ALA A 844 -64.81 -20.46 -20.46
CA ALA A 844 -66.26 -20.57 -20.69
C ALA A 844 -67.08 -20.16 -19.46
N VAL A 845 -66.72 -20.64 -18.27
CA VAL A 845 -67.37 -20.27 -17.00
C VAL A 845 -66.32 -20.02 -15.93
N PHE A 846 -66.32 -18.82 -15.33
CA PHE A 846 -65.41 -18.46 -14.24
C PHE A 846 -66.16 -18.19 -12.94
N SER A 847 -65.69 -18.82 -11.86
CA SER A 847 -66.14 -18.61 -10.48
C SER A 847 -64.94 -18.64 -9.54
N ALA A 848 -64.80 -17.63 -8.67
CA ALA A 848 -63.66 -17.49 -7.75
C ALA A 848 -64.10 -17.46 -6.27
N PRO A 849 -63.91 -18.55 -5.51
CA PRO A 849 -64.02 -18.51 -4.05
C PRO A 849 -62.68 -18.06 -3.43
N GLU A 850 -62.66 -16.98 -2.64
CA GLU A 850 -61.46 -16.56 -1.88
C GLU A 850 -61.20 -17.42 -0.62
N ARG A 851 -62.09 -18.36 -0.26
CA ARG A 851 -61.94 -19.26 0.89
C ARG A 851 -62.47 -20.66 0.59
N GLU A 852 -61.85 -21.67 1.23
CA GLU A 852 -62.12 -23.09 1.06
C GLU A 852 -63.62 -23.43 1.06
N GLY A 853 -64.16 -23.74 -0.11
CA GLY A 853 -65.53 -24.21 -0.31
C GLY A 853 -65.66 -24.83 -1.71
N GLU A 854 -66.46 -25.88 -1.84
CA GLU A 854 -66.72 -26.56 -3.12
C GLU A 854 -67.44 -25.64 -4.11
N VAL A 855 -67.00 -25.68 -5.37
CA VAL A 855 -67.80 -25.23 -6.50
C VAL A 855 -68.71 -26.40 -6.88
N ASN A 856 -69.99 -26.34 -6.51
CA ASN A 856 -70.95 -27.40 -6.77
C ASN A 856 -71.80 -27.03 -7.99
N TYR A 857 -71.51 -27.62 -9.14
CA TYR A 857 -72.44 -27.59 -10.27
C TYR A 857 -73.56 -28.59 -9.98
N VAL A 858 -74.73 -28.08 -9.62
CA VAL A 858 -75.87 -28.93 -9.26
C VAL A 858 -76.80 -29.04 -10.47
N ILE A 859 -76.73 -30.16 -11.18
CA ILE A 859 -77.74 -30.51 -12.18
C ILE A 859 -78.93 -31.12 -11.43
N THR A 860 -79.99 -30.35 -11.23
CA THR A 860 -81.19 -30.83 -10.54
C THR A 860 -82.09 -31.61 -11.51
N ASN A 861 -82.00 -32.94 -11.48
CA ASN A 861 -82.96 -33.80 -12.19
C ASN A 861 -84.23 -34.07 -11.33
N GLY A 862 -84.74 -33.02 -10.69
CA GLY A 862 -86.01 -33.07 -9.96
C GLY A 862 -86.04 -33.86 -8.64
N SER A 863 -84.93 -34.39 -8.10
CA SER A 863 -84.87 -34.99 -6.75
C SER A 863 -83.45 -35.07 -6.19
N TYR A 864 -83.35 -35.04 -4.85
CA TYR A 864 -82.18 -34.79 -3.97
C TYR A 864 -80.83 -35.47 -4.29
N TYR A 865 -79.75 -34.73 -3.98
CA TYR A 865 -78.36 -35.12 -3.70
C TYR A 865 -77.89 -36.47 -4.28
N GLY A 866 -77.23 -36.41 -5.43
CA GLY A 866 -76.38 -37.47 -5.96
C GLY A 866 -75.37 -36.88 -6.94
N ASP A 867 -74.10 -37.21 -6.78
CA ASP A 867 -73.01 -36.76 -7.64
C ASP A 867 -73.22 -37.24 -9.08
N TYR A 868 -73.51 -36.31 -10.00
CA TYR A 868 -73.55 -36.60 -11.44
C TYR A 868 -72.48 -35.79 -12.17
N ILE A 869 -71.76 -36.49 -13.03
CA ILE A 869 -70.66 -36.01 -13.86
C ILE A 869 -71.21 -35.06 -14.93
N ILE A 870 -70.65 -33.85 -15.01
CA ILE A 870 -70.83 -32.95 -16.16
C ILE A 870 -70.04 -33.56 -17.33
N GLU A 871 -70.69 -34.04 -18.38
CA GLU A 871 -70.01 -34.37 -19.63
C GLU A 871 -69.52 -33.07 -20.26
N THR A 872 -68.28 -32.71 -19.95
CA THR A 872 -67.63 -31.52 -20.50
C THR A 872 -67.06 -31.89 -21.85
N ILE A 873 -67.66 -31.38 -22.93
CA ILE A 873 -67.06 -31.52 -24.25
C ILE A 873 -65.90 -30.51 -24.35
N ILE A 874 -64.67 -31.00 -24.24
CA ILE A 874 -63.49 -30.15 -24.43
C ILE A 874 -63.25 -29.99 -25.93
N GLY A 875 -63.85 -28.97 -26.53
CA GLY A 875 -63.48 -28.48 -27.86
C GLY A 875 -62.09 -27.81 -27.79
N SER A 876 -61.03 -28.62 -27.90
CA SER A 876 -59.66 -28.17 -27.70
C SER A 876 -59.22 -27.12 -28.72
N THR A 877 -58.16 -26.39 -28.38
CA THR A 877 -57.02 -26.38 -29.33
C THR A 877 -55.70 -26.84 -28.72
N ASN A 878 -55.61 -27.13 -27.41
CA ASN A 878 -54.39 -27.64 -26.74
C ASN A 878 -54.70 -28.58 -25.55
N TYR A 879 -55.40 -29.69 -25.80
CA TYR A 879 -55.58 -30.79 -24.83
C TYR A 879 -54.97 -32.06 -25.43
N ASP A 880 -54.15 -32.78 -24.66
CA ASP A 880 -53.27 -33.88 -25.10
C ASP A 880 -53.87 -35.29 -24.96
N GLY A 881 -55.16 -35.39 -24.60
CA GLY A 881 -55.93 -36.62 -24.79
C GLY A 881 -55.90 -37.64 -23.64
N SER A 882 -55.62 -37.25 -22.39
CA SER A 882 -55.82 -38.13 -21.22
C SER A 882 -57.09 -37.80 -20.44
N GLU A 883 -58.03 -38.74 -20.36
CA GLU A 883 -59.29 -38.65 -19.58
C GLU A 883 -59.06 -38.17 -18.14
N ALA A 884 -59.91 -37.26 -17.64
CA ALA A 884 -59.89 -36.81 -16.25
C ALA A 884 -60.80 -37.73 -15.42
N ASP A 885 -60.22 -38.80 -14.87
CA ASP A 885 -61.00 -39.85 -14.20
C ASP A 885 -61.69 -39.44 -12.88
N TYR A 886 -61.24 -38.39 -12.18
CA TYR A 886 -61.91 -37.90 -10.95
C TYR A 886 -61.70 -36.40 -10.70
N ILE A 887 -62.75 -35.75 -10.17
CA ILE A 887 -62.77 -34.34 -9.78
C ILE A 887 -62.46 -34.24 -8.28
N LEU A 888 -61.25 -33.80 -7.90
CA LEU A 888 -60.89 -33.55 -6.49
C LEU A 888 -60.91 -32.05 -6.15
N TYR A 889 -61.34 -31.77 -4.92
CA TYR A 889 -61.36 -30.49 -4.22
C TYR A 889 -59.99 -29.76 -4.37
N TYR A 890 -60.00 -28.46 -4.68
CA TYR A 890 -58.84 -27.52 -4.80
C TYR A 890 -58.24 -27.16 -6.18
N GLU A 891 -58.98 -27.26 -7.29
CA GLU A 891 -58.52 -26.67 -8.56
C GLU A 891 -59.46 -25.57 -9.07
N TYR A 892 -58.91 -24.39 -9.36
CA TYR A 892 -59.54 -23.37 -10.19
C TYR A 892 -59.69 -23.92 -11.60
N ARG A 893 -60.91 -24.17 -12.07
CA ARG A 893 -61.11 -24.85 -13.35
C ARG A 893 -61.49 -23.89 -14.46
N ASN A 894 -60.54 -23.71 -15.38
CA ASN A 894 -60.75 -22.99 -16.62
C ASN A 894 -61.21 -23.97 -17.71
N TYR A 895 -62.52 -24.13 -17.88
CA TYR A 895 -63.06 -24.87 -19.03
C TYR A 895 -63.09 -23.96 -20.24
N LYS A 896 -62.59 -24.40 -21.40
CA LYS A 896 -62.63 -23.58 -22.63
C LYS A 896 -64.04 -23.56 -23.26
N TYR A 897 -64.81 -24.61 -23.02
CA TYR A 897 -66.20 -24.77 -23.47
C TYR A 897 -66.96 -25.56 -22.41
N ILE A 898 -68.21 -25.17 -22.15
CA ILE A 898 -69.15 -25.99 -21.37
C ILE A 898 -70.41 -26.14 -22.20
N TYR A 899 -70.74 -27.39 -22.47
CA TYR A 899 -72.03 -27.80 -23.01
C TYR A 899 -72.58 -28.89 -22.12
N VAL A 900 -73.83 -28.76 -21.70
CA VAL A 900 -74.50 -29.79 -20.91
C VAL A 900 -75.23 -30.71 -21.89
N GLU A 901 -74.58 -31.78 -22.36
CA GLU A 901 -75.16 -32.71 -23.37
C GLU A 901 -76.29 -33.59 -22.80
N ASN A 902 -77.25 -33.93 -23.66
CA ASN A 902 -78.27 -34.94 -23.39
C ASN A 902 -77.66 -36.32 -23.74
N PRO A 903 -77.85 -37.39 -22.94
CA PRO A 903 -78.29 -38.63 -23.57
C PRO A 903 -79.77 -38.56 -23.90
#